data_AF-A0A1S6LMQ8-F1
#
_entry.id   AF-A0A1S6LMQ8-F1
#
_cell.length_a   1.000
_cell.length_b   1.000
_cell.length_c   1.000
_cell.angle_alpha   90.00
_cell.angle_beta   90.00
_cell.angle_gamma   90.00
#
_symmetry.space_group_name_H-M   'P 1'
#
loop_
_entity.id
_entity.type
_entity.pdbx_description
1 polymer ?
#
loop_
_entity_poly.entity_id
_entity_poly.type
_entity_poly.pdbx_seq_one_letter_code
_entity_poly.pdbx_strand_id
1 'polypeptide(L)'
;MPTCVPTTHATDLNPTGRAHPPHSPPPGGPRGLRIAGADLSAAVAVFLIALPLSLGIALATGAPLQAGLVAAAVGGIVAGRIGGSPLQVSGPAAGLTVVTADLIQQYGWRTTCAITVLAGFAQIGLGCLRVARGALAVSPAIVHGMLAGIGVTIAVAQVHIVLGGTPQSSVPDNLRALPAQLANVEPAAVAVSVLTLTLLLLWPKLPGRAGRLLRVIPAALIAVAGATATAAATGLVLAEVDLPSWRSHALAGLPEGPVLGLVTAVLTTTLVCSVQSLLGAVAVDKLVSRRPGPGHVPRSDLDRELLGQGTANIASGCLGGLPVAGVAVRSSANVHAGAVSRNSTMLHGVLVVIAALLMVPVLEFIPLASLAALVMAVGIQMVSLHHIRTVTRHREALVYAVTAVGVVFAGVLEGVVLGIAVAVGVALHRLTRTRITHEEKEGVHHVQVRGQLTFLAVPRLSRALHHVPQGATGVVTLDGSFMDHAAYEALQDWQNTHTARGGAVEITGRRSGVGIRIAEPAVLTSSPTTDGTDETGMPSGAGCRCRPWTAWRNHQCEPSLSTTDDGRSDHDSHDLADPGDPGGPGNARYSGAGRGGHDGRPTRPGTRDDTSGSGSSSGMHSGSGTHSGSGSGFGSGPVPRAGSSSRAGGPETSRTGTDLVRGLSTFQRSTAPLVRGELARLAREGQRPTQLFLTCADSRLVTSMITSSGPGDLFVVRNIGNLVPPPGEESGDDSVAAALEYAVEVLAVRSITVCGHSGCGAMQALLDPQPDGVRTPLRRWLRHGLPSLKRVRDGGGPWVRLAGRTPADTAEELCLANVVQQLEHLRAHEAVARALKGGLLTLQGLYFHVGEAQAYLLTEAGGERVFDRVRAEDLAR
;
A
#
# COMPACT_ATOMS: atom_id res chain seq x y z
N MET A 1 54.95 52.59 -10.83
CA MET A 1 55.40 52.05 -9.53
C MET A 1 55.01 53.03 -8.43
N PRO A 2 54.82 52.61 -7.16
CA PRO A 2 54.51 51.24 -6.69
C PRO A 2 53.45 51.21 -5.56
N THR A 3 53.23 50.02 -4.96
CA THR A 3 52.83 49.76 -3.55
C THR A 3 51.67 50.50 -2.87
N CYS A 4 50.78 49.72 -2.24
CA CYS A 4 50.35 49.95 -0.85
C CYS A 4 50.34 48.61 -0.08
N VAL A 5 50.43 48.66 1.25
CA VAL A 5 50.89 47.54 2.11
C VAL A 5 49.78 47.01 3.03
N PRO A 6 49.70 45.69 3.30
CA PRO A 6 48.94 45.15 4.42
C PRO A 6 49.79 45.07 5.70
N THR A 7 49.30 45.62 6.81
CA THR A 7 49.91 45.46 8.15
C THR A 7 48.91 44.95 9.16
N THR A 8 49.38 44.03 10.01
CA THR A 8 48.65 43.41 11.12
C THR A 8 48.44 44.36 12.29
N HIS A 9 47.38 44.11 13.07
CA HIS A 9 47.47 44.07 14.54
C HIS A 9 46.39 43.10 15.09
N ALA A 10 46.61 42.57 16.28
CA ALA A 10 45.79 41.51 16.90
C ALA A 10 45.46 41.84 18.38
N THR A 11 44.70 40.96 19.04
CA THR A 11 44.05 41.12 20.37
C THR A 11 42.94 42.18 20.38
N ASP A 12 41.78 42.00 21.05
CA ASP A 12 41.23 40.88 21.82
C ASP A 12 39.67 41.04 21.80
N LEU A 13 38.76 40.05 21.90
CA LEU A 13 38.57 39.03 22.93
C LEU A 13 37.52 37.95 22.50
N ASN A 14 37.32 36.93 23.35
CA ASN A 14 36.44 35.75 23.19
C ASN A 14 34.91 36.06 23.07
N PRO A 15 34.08 35.18 22.46
CA PRO A 15 33.40 34.18 23.29
C PRO A 15 33.06 32.80 22.65
N THR A 16 33.70 31.74 23.15
CA THR A 16 33.15 30.40 23.45
C THR A 16 32.15 29.78 22.46
N GLY A 17 32.64 28.96 21.53
CA GLY A 17 31.78 28.11 20.70
C GLY A 17 31.05 27.02 21.53
N ARG A 18 29.72 27.05 21.57
CA ARG A 18 28.90 25.95 22.08
C ARG A 18 28.62 24.93 20.98
N ALA A 19 29.32 23.80 21.00
CA ALA A 19 28.95 22.65 20.19
C ALA A 19 27.57 22.12 20.62
N HIS A 20 26.57 22.22 19.75
CA HIS A 20 25.24 21.63 19.99
C HIS A 20 25.33 20.10 19.89
N PRO A 21 24.96 19.33 20.94
CA PRO A 21 24.79 17.89 20.81
C PRO A 21 23.63 17.58 19.85
N PRO A 22 23.71 16.52 19.03
CA PRO A 22 22.58 16.12 18.19
C PRO A 22 21.37 15.78 19.07
N HIS A 23 20.22 16.37 18.74
CA HIS A 23 18.97 16.18 19.49
C HIS A 23 18.50 14.72 19.43
N SER A 24 18.87 13.95 20.45
CA SER A 24 18.26 12.65 20.73
C SER A 24 16.79 12.86 21.08
N PRO A 25 15.85 12.04 20.58
CA PRO A 25 14.48 12.06 21.07
C PRO A 25 14.48 11.76 22.58
N PRO A 26 13.56 12.35 23.36
CA PRO A 26 13.54 12.16 24.81
C PRO A 26 13.44 10.67 25.16
N PRO A 27 14.18 10.19 26.18
CA PRO A 27 14.15 8.79 26.56
C PRO A 27 12.72 8.38 26.92
N GLY A 28 12.21 7.36 26.23
CA GLY A 28 10.83 6.92 26.40
C GLY A 28 10.59 6.36 27.80
N GLY A 29 10.00 7.17 28.68
CA GLY A 29 9.60 6.76 30.02
C GLY A 29 8.74 5.49 30.01
N PRO A 30 8.72 4.73 31.12
CA PRO A 30 8.13 3.39 31.16
C PRO A 30 6.68 3.39 30.67
N ARG A 31 6.42 2.58 29.63
CA ARG A 31 5.10 2.44 28.99
C ARG A 31 4.13 1.66 29.89
N GLY A 32 3.70 2.26 30.99
CA GLY A 32 2.60 1.72 31.81
C GLY A 32 1.32 1.57 30.99
N LEU A 33 0.46 0.61 31.36
CA LEU A 33 -0.84 0.40 30.71
C LEU A 33 -1.81 1.55 31.03
N ARG A 34 -1.68 2.66 30.28
CA ARG A 34 -2.74 3.66 30.17
C ARG A 34 -3.89 3.07 29.34
N ILE A 35 -4.81 2.40 30.03
CA ILE A 35 -6.06 1.90 29.48
C ILE A 35 -6.93 3.11 29.10
N ALA A 36 -7.25 3.25 27.81
CA ALA A 36 -8.26 4.22 27.39
C ALA A 36 -9.66 3.72 27.76
N GLY A 37 -10.59 4.60 28.14
CA GLY A 37 -11.99 4.21 28.40
C GLY A 37 -12.64 3.53 27.17
N ALA A 38 -12.21 3.89 25.97
CA ALA A 38 -12.62 3.24 24.73
C ALA A 38 -12.10 1.79 24.59
N ASP A 39 -10.90 1.48 25.12
CA ASP A 39 -10.38 0.11 25.15
C ASP A 39 -11.13 -0.74 26.19
N LEU A 40 -11.52 -0.17 27.34
CA LEU A 40 -12.32 -0.87 28.35
C LEU A 40 -13.73 -1.17 27.82
N SER A 41 -14.40 -0.17 27.22
CA SER A 41 -15.73 -0.35 26.61
C SER A 41 -15.71 -1.42 25.50
N ALA A 42 -14.70 -1.39 24.63
CA ALA A 42 -14.54 -2.39 23.59
C ALA A 42 -14.19 -3.78 24.15
N ALA A 43 -13.35 -3.88 25.19
CA ALA A 43 -13.05 -5.14 25.86
C ALA A 43 -14.31 -5.82 26.41
N VAL A 44 -15.20 -5.06 27.05
CA VAL A 44 -16.49 -5.55 27.55
C VAL A 44 -17.40 -5.98 26.40
N ALA A 45 -17.56 -5.17 25.36
CA ALA A 45 -18.38 -5.53 24.19
C ALA A 45 -17.89 -6.81 23.49
N VAL A 46 -16.57 -6.97 23.35
CA VAL A 46 -15.95 -8.18 22.80
C VAL A 46 -16.14 -9.38 23.72
N PHE A 47 -15.95 -9.21 25.03
CA PHE A 47 -16.14 -10.26 26.04
C PHE A 47 -17.56 -10.84 26.03
N LEU A 48 -18.59 -9.98 25.99
CA LEU A 48 -20.00 -10.40 25.94
C LEU A 48 -20.37 -11.13 24.63
N ILE A 49 -19.65 -10.89 23.52
CA ILE A 49 -19.75 -11.68 22.28
C ILE A 49 -18.98 -13.01 22.39
N ALA A 50 -17.82 -12.96 23.03
CA ALA A 50 -16.84 -14.04 23.02
C ALA A 50 -17.21 -15.21 23.92
N LEU A 51 -17.86 -15.01 25.07
CA LEU A 51 -18.26 -16.11 25.96
C LEU A 51 -19.16 -17.15 25.27
N PRO A 52 -20.40 -16.81 24.82
CA PRO A 52 -21.31 -17.81 24.23
C PRO A 52 -20.74 -18.39 22.92
N LEU A 53 -20.00 -17.60 22.14
CA LEU A 53 -19.35 -18.06 20.91
C LEU A 53 -18.20 -19.04 21.17
N SER A 54 -17.47 -18.91 22.29
CA SER A 54 -16.37 -19.85 22.62
C SER A 54 -16.88 -21.18 23.13
N LEU A 55 -17.94 -21.16 23.95
CA LEU A 55 -18.63 -22.37 24.42
C LEU A 55 -19.29 -23.12 23.25
N GLY A 56 -20.00 -22.40 22.37
CA GLY A 56 -20.57 -22.99 21.17
C GLY A 56 -19.52 -23.61 20.23
N ILE A 57 -18.39 -22.92 20.00
CA ILE A 57 -17.31 -23.50 19.18
C ILE A 57 -16.74 -24.77 19.83
N ALA A 58 -16.58 -24.81 21.15
CA ALA A 58 -16.13 -26.01 21.86
C ALA A 58 -17.12 -27.18 21.75
N LEU A 59 -18.43 -26.93 21.94
CA LEU A 59 -19.50 -27.90 21.71
C LEU A 59 -19.44 -28.47 20.29
N ALA A 60 -19.35 -27.61 19.28
CA ALA A 60 -19.31 -28.00 17.88
C ALA A 60 -17.99 -28.70 17.46
N THR A 61 -16.94 -28.61 18.27
CA THR A 61 -15.73 -29.45 18.14
C THR A 61 -15.82 -30.79 18.86
N GLY A 62 -16.80 -31.01 19.74
CA GLY A 62 -16.78 -32.14 20.68
C GLY A 62 -15.64 -32.04 21.71
N ALA A 63 -15.15 -30.83 21.99
CA ALA A 63 -14.09 -30.57 22.95
C ALA A 63 -14.68 -30.18 24.32
N PRO A 64 -13.94 -30.38 25.43
CA PRO A 64 -14.33 -29.87 26.74
C PRO A 64 -14.61 -28.37 26.67
N LEU A 65 -15.74 -27.92 27.22
CA LEU A 65 -16.24 -26.56 27.02
C LEU A 65 -15.33 -25.47 27.64
N GLN A 66 -14.56 -25.84 28.68
CA GLN A 66 -13.47 -25.06 29.24
C GLN A 66 -12.40 -24.72 28.19
N ALA A 67 -12.11 -25.61 27.23
CA ALA A 67 -11.06 -25.43 26.24
C ALA A 67 -11.33 -24.23 25.30
N GLY A 68 -12.60 -23.90 25.07
CA GLY A 68 -13.01 -22.68 24.37
C GLY A 68 -12.73 -21.42 25.20
N LEU A 69 -12.95 -21.47 26.52
CA LEU A 69 -12.64 -20.36 27.42
C LEU A 69 -11.12 -20.16 27.56
N VAL A 70 -10.35 -21.24 27.70
CA VAL A 70 -8.87 -21.22 27.70
C VAL A 70 -8.35 -20.60 26.41
N ALA A 71 -8.80 -21.07 25.24
CA ALA A 71 -8.40 -20.51 23.95
C ALA A 71 -8.77 -19.02 23.79
N ALA A 72 -9.90 -18.59 24.33
CA ALA A 72 -10.31 -17.17 24.29
C ALA A 72 -9.48 -16.29 25.23
N ALA A 73 -9.17 -16.77 26.45
CA ALA A 73 -8.27 -16.10 27.38
C ALA A 73 -6.85 -15.98 26.82
N VAL A 74 -6.28 -17.09 26.34
CA VAL A 74 -4.95 -17.15 25.72
C VAL A 74 -4.88 -16.31 24.44
N GLY A 75 -5.91 -16.36 23.59
CA GLY A 75 -5.99 -15.53 22.39
C GLY A 75 -6.10 -14.03 22.69
N GLY A 76 -6.83 -13.63 23.73
CA GLY A 76 -6.87 -12.23 24.18
C GLY A 76 -5.53 -11.76 24.77
N ILE A 77 -4.96 -12.55 25.69
CA ILE A 77 -3.74 -12.18 26.42
C ILE A 77 -2.47 -12.36 25.58
N VAL A 78 -2.18 -13.58 25.12
CA VAL A 78 -0.88 -13.93 24.49
C VAL A 78 -0.78 -13.32 23.09
N ALA A 79 -1.74 -13.60 22.21
CA ALA A 79 -1.72 -13.03 20.85
C ALA A 79 -1.90 -11.51 20.87
N GLY A 80 -2.76 -10.95 21.74
CA GLY A 80 -2.87 -9.50 21.91
C GLY A 80 -1.57 -8.81 22.36
N ARG A 81 -0.82 -9.45 23.26
CA ARG A 81 0.45 -8.94 23.81
C ARG A 81 1.66 -9.12 22.88
N ILE A 82 1.72 -10.22 22.12
CA ILE A 82 2.86 -10.60 21.28
C ILE A 82 2.65 -10.24 19.81
N GLY A 83 1.47 -10.53 19.25
CA GLY A 83 1.15 -10.49 17.82
C GLY A 83 1.31 -9.14 17.13
N GLY A 84 1.01 -9.10 15.84
CA GLY A 84 1.28 -7.97 14.96
C GLY A 84 0.14 -6.97 14.84
N SER A 85 -1.11 -7.44 14.85
CA SER A 85 -2.31 -6.63 14.65
C SER A 85 -2.85 -6.08 15.98
N PRO A 86 -2.82 -4.75 16.24
CA PRO A 86 -3.14 -4.21 17.57
C PRO A 86 -4.58 -4.39 18.04
N LEU A 87 -5.54 -4.49 17.11
CA LEU A 87 -6.98 -4.60 17.39
C LEU A 87 -7.60 -5.95 17.00
N GLN A 88 -6.78 -6.90 16.55
CA GLN A 88 -7.23 -8.27 16.31
C GLN A 88 -7.51 -8.98 17.64
N VAL A 89 -8.75 -9.46 17.79
CA VAL A 89 -9.12 -10.36 18.88
C VAL A 89 -8.91 -11.79 18.39
N SER A 90 -8.02 -12.51 19.06
CA SER A 90 -7.78 -13.93 18.76
C SER A 90 -8.49 -14.83 19.76
N GLY A 91 -8.77 -16.07 19.36
CA GLY A 91 -9.43 -17.07 20.21
C GLY A 91 -9.86 -18.29 19.39
N PRO A 92 -10.76 -19.14 19.90
CA PRO A 92 -11.30 -20.24 19.13
C PRO A 92 -12.09 -19.69 17.94
N ALA A 93 -11.76 -20.17 16.74
CA ALA A 93 -12.34 -19.69 15.49
C ALA A 93 -13.16 -20.79 14.81
N ALA A 94 -14.36 -20.45 14.32
CA ALA A 94 -15.26 -21.40 13.67
C ALA A 94 -14.64 -22.09 12.44
N GLY A 95 -13.64 -21.47 11.80
CA GLY A 95 -12.90 -22.11 10.69
C GLY A 95 -12.09 -23.34 11.09
N LEU A 96 -11.76 -23.48 12.38
CA LEU A 96 -11.04 -24.61 12.93
C LEU A 96 -11.97 -25.67 13.52
N THR A 97 -13.29 -25.41 13.61
CA THR A 97 -14.25 -26.34 14.24
C THR A 97 -14.24 -27.72 13.59
N VAL A 98 -14.34 -27.78 12.26
CA VAL A 98 -14.38 -29.05 11.52
C VAL A 98 -13.06 -29.82 11.66
N VAL A 99 -11.93 -29.13 11.47
CA VAL A 99 -10.58 -29.72 11.63
C VAL A 99 -10.40 -30.27 13.04
N THR A 100 -10.79 -29.51 14.07
CA THR A 100 -10.58 -29.91 15.46
C THR A 100 -11.50 -31.06 15.86
N ALA A 101 -12.74 -31.09 15.38
CA ALA A 101 -13.66 -32.21 15.59
C ALA A 101 -13.12 -33.53 14.99
N ASP A 102 -12.61 -33.47 13.77
CA ASP A 102 -11.99 -34.62 13.09
C ASP A 102 -10.75 -35.13 13.84
N LEU A 103 -9.85 -34.22 14.26
CA LEU A 103 -8.68 -34.60 15.05
C LEU A 103 -9.03 -35.20 16.43
N ILE A 104 -10.12 -34.73 17.06
CA ILE A 104 -10.62 -35.30 18.32
C ILE A 104 -11.17 -36.72 18.11
N GLN A 105 -11.87 -36.98 17.01
CA GLN A 105 -12.37 -38.32 16.70
C GLN A 105 -11.25 -39.30 16.29
N GLN A 106 -10.25 -38.83 15.53
CA GLN A 106 -9.15 -39.67 15.06
C GLN A 106 -8.06 -39.94 16.12
N TYR A 107 -7.65 -38.91 16.89
CA TYR A 107 -6.47 -38.97 17.77
C TYR A 107 -6.79 -38.67 19.24
N GLY A 108 -8.03 -38.31 19.57
CA GLY A 108 -8.43 -37.90 20.91
C GLY A 108 -7.99 -36.48 21.29
N TRP A 109 -8.58 -35.98 22.38
CA TRP A 109 -8.36 -34.60 22.84
C TRP A 109 -6.90 -34.30 23.20
N ARG A 110 -6.21 -35.20 23.90
CA ARG A 110 -4.82 -34.98 24.37
C ARG A 110 -3.82 -34.85 23.22
N THR A 111 -3.99 -35.64 22.16
CA THR A 111 -3.18 -35.55 20.94
C THR A 111 -3.55 -34.31 20.13
N THR A 112 -4.83 -33.93 20.08
CA THR A 112 -5.27 -32.67 19.46
C THR A 112 -4.63 -31.44 20.13
N CYS A 113 -4.50 -31.44 21.46
CA CYS A 113 -3.74 -30.42 22.18
C CYS A 113 -2.25 -30.41 21.78
N ALA A 114 -1.61 -31.58 21.63
CA ALA A 114 -0.22 -31.69 21.16
C ALA A 114 -0.03 -31.22 19.71
N ILE A 115 -0.95 -31.57 18.81
CA ILE A 115 -1.00 -31.05 17.42
C ILE A 115 -1.11 -29.52 17.41
N THR A 116 -1.89 -28.95 18.33
CA THR A 116 -2.03 -27.49 18.49
C THR A 116 -0.70 -26.84 18.91
N VAL A 117 0.05 -27.47 19.83
CA VAL A 117 1.40 -27.01 20.22
C VAL A 117 2.39 -27.08 19.05
N LEU A 118 2.42 -28.20 18.33
CA LEU A 118 3.29 -28.41 17.17
C LEU A 118 2.96 -27.43 16.02
N ALA A 119 1.67 -27.16 15.78
CA ALA A 119 1.23 -26.14 14.84
C ALA A 119 1.69 -24.74 15.28
N GLY A 120 1.65 -24.45 16.58
CA GLY A 120 2.19 -23.20 17.13
C GLY A 120 3.69 -23.01 16.89
N PHE A 121 4.49 -24.07 17.02
CA PHE A 121 5.91 -24.05 16.62
C PHE A 121 6.10 -23.83 15.12
N ALA A 122 5.31 -24.49 14.27
CA ALA A 122 5.35 -24.28 12.82
C ALA A 122 4.97 -22.83 12.43
N GLN A 123 3.98 -22.24 13.07
CA GLN A 123 3.62 -20.82 12.90
C GLN A 123 4.75 -19.87 13.30
N ILE A 124 5.49 -20.15 14.38
CA ILE A 124 6.69 -19.39 14.76
C ILE A 124 7.75 -19.50 13.65
N GLY A 125 7.96 -20.70 13.10
CA GLY A 125 8.84 -20.91 11.94
C GLY A 125 8.48 -20.04 10.74
N LEU A 126 7.19 -20.03 10.34
CA LEU A 126 6.69 -19.19 9.23
C LEU A 126 6.84 -17.69 9.50
N GLY A 127 6.64 -17.23 10.74
CA GLY A 127 6.88 -15.84 11.15
C GLY A 127 8.37 -15.46 11.09
N CYS A 128 9.26 -16.33 11.57
CA CYS A 128 10.71 -16.14 11.50
C CYS A 128 11.24 -16.10 10.06
N LEU A 129 10.70 -16.94 9.17
CA LEU A 129 11.00 -16.96 7.74
C LEU A 129 10.40 -15.76 6.96
N ARG A 130 9.57 -14.93 7.61
CA ARG A 130 8.91 -13.73 7.04
C ARG A 130 8.06 -14.01 5.78
N VAL A 131 7.41 -15.18 5.76
CA VAL A 131 6.57 -15.62 4.63
C VAL A 131 5.10 -15.21 4.74
N ALA A 132 4.70 -14.42 5.75
CA ALA A 132 3.29 -14.06 5.96
C ALA A 132 2.72 -13.23 4.79
N ARG A 133 3.56 -12.43 4.13
CA ARG A 133 3.19 -11.74 2.89
C ARG A 133 3.01 -12.68 1.68
N GLY A 134 3.66 -13.84 1.68
CA GLY A 134 3.43 -14.89 0.69
C GLY A 134 2.05 -15.54 0.85
N ALA A 135 1.58 -15.73 2.09
CA ALA A 135 0.24 -16.26 2.36
C ALA A 135 -0.89 -15.34 1.86
N LEU A 136 -0.64 -14.04 1.63
CA LEU A 136 -1.59 -13.13 0.98
C LEU A 136 -1.71 -13.31 -0.55
N ALA A 137 -0.87 -14.14 -1.18
CA ALA A 137 -0.99 -14.48 -2.60
C ALA A 137 -2.08 -15.53 -2.88
N VAL A 138 -2.63 -16.17 -1.84
CA VAL A 138 -3.78 -17.08 -1.95
C VAL A 138 -5.00 -16.29 -2.45
N SER A 139 -5.60 -16.73 -3.57
CA SER A 139 -6.75 -16.03 -4.15
C SER A 139 -7.90 -15.91 -3.14
N PRO A 140 -8.56 -14.74 -3.02
CA PRO A 140 -9.74 -14.58 -2.19
C PRO A 140 -10.84 -15.61 -2.46
N ALA A 141 -10.96 -16.12 -3.69
CA ALA A 141 -11.94 -17.15 -4.03
C ALA A 141 -11.72 -18.46 -3.25
N ILE A 142 -10.46 -18.84 -3.01
CA ILE A 142 -10.09 -20.03 -2.23
C ILE A 142 -10.49 -19.82 -0.77
N VAL A 143 -10.14 -18.66 -0.18
CA VAL A 143 -10.47 -18.34 1.21
C VAL A 143 -11.98 -18.35 1.44
N HIS A 144 -12.75 -17.68 0.58
CA HIS A 144 -14.20 -17.63 0.74
C HIS A 144 -14.85 -19.00 0.48
N GLY A 145 -14.31 -19.80 -0.46
CA GLY A 145 -14.76 -21.17 -0.68
C GLY A 145 -14.52 -22.07 0.52
N MET A 146 -13.32 -22.00 1.12
CA MET A 146 -12.96 -22.69 2.35
C MET A 146 -13.90 -22.32 3.50
N LEU A 147 -14.10 -21.01 3.76
CA LEU A 147 -15.00 -20.53 4.81
C LEU A 147 -16.46 -20.95 4.56
N ALA A 148 -16.92 -20.97 3.31
CA ALA A 148 -18.27 -21.44 2.97
C ALA A 148 -18.42 -22.96 3.19
N GLY A 149 -17.44 -23.77 2.77
CA GLY A 149 -17.46 -25.23 2.98
C GLY A 149 -17.45 -25.61 4.46
N ILE A 150 -16.65 -24.90 5.28
CA ILE A 150 -16.68 -25.04 6.74
C ILE A 150 -18.05 -24.63 7.31
N GLY A 151 -18.60 -23.50 6.85
CA GLY A 151 -19.92 -23.02 7.27
C GLY A 151 -21.06 -24.01 6.98
N VAL A 152 -21.04 -24.64 5.81
CA VAL A 152 -21.98 -25.72 5.43
C VAL A 152 -21.80 -26.95 6.33
N THR A 153 -20.56 -27.40 6.53
CA THR A 153 -20.25 -28.57 7.35
C THR A 153 -20.71 -28.39 8.80
N ILE A 154 -20.44 -27.22 9.38
CA ILE A 154 -20.92 -26.84 10.72
C ILE A 154 -22.45 -26.84 10.75
N ALA A 155 -23.12 -26.18 9.78
CA ALA A 155 -24.57 -26.11 9.77
C ALA A 155 -25.23 -27.50 9.73
N VAL A 156 -24.75 -28.39 8.85
CA VAL A 156 -25.28 -29.77 8.74
C VAL A 156 -25.06 -30.60 10.01
N ALA A 157 -23.91 -30.46 10.67
CA ALA A 157 -23.66 -31.13 11.94
C ALA A 157 -24.58 -30.58 13.05
N GLN A 158 -24.70 -29.25 13.20
CA GLN A 158 -25.48 -28.65 14.28
C GLN A 158 -27.01 -28.88 14.14
N VAL A 159 -27.54 -29.14 12.93
CA VAL A 159 -28.96 -29.54 12.76
C VAL A 159 -29.31 -30.78 13.59
N HIS A 160 -28.38 -31.74 13.75
CA HIS A 160 -28.65 -32.94 14.54
C HIS A 160 -28.92 -32.59 16.01
N ILE A 161 -28.07 -31.76 16.62
CA ILE A 161 -28.19 -31.32 18.02
C ILE A 161 -29.45 -30.44 18.20
N VAL A 162 -29.78 -29.61 17.22
CA VAL A 162 -31.02 -28.80 17.20
C VAL A 162 -32.29 -29.66 17.18
N LEU A 163 -32.23 -30.89 16.66
CA LEU A 163 -33.33 -31.87 16.64
C LEU A 163 -33.30 -32.87 17.81
N GLY A 164 -32.39 -32.71 18.78
CA GLY A 164 -32.21 -33.62 19.94
C GLY A 164 -31.31 -34.85 19.69
N GLY A 165 -30.56 -34.87 18.58
CA GLY A 165 -29.68 -35.99 18.20
C GLY A 165 -28.19 -35.65 18.19
N THR A 166 -27.36 -36.65 17.87
CA THR A 166 -25.90 -36.50 17.78
C THR A 166 -25.40 -36.39 16.33
N PRO A 167 -24.41 -35.53 16.03
CA PRO A 167 -23.84 -35.41 14.70
C PRO A 167 -22.94 -36.60 14.35
N GLN A 168 -22.87 -36.93 13.06
CA GLN A 168 -21.96 -37.94 12.53
C GLN A 168 -20.58 -37.33 12.15
N SER A 169 -19.59 -38.18 11.87
CA SER A 169 -18.22 -37.76 11.50
C SER A 169 -18.13 -37.02 10.17
N SER A 170 -18.89 -37.43 9.15
CA SER A 170 -18.81 -36.87 7.79
C SER A 170 -20.10 -36.14 7.38
N VAL A 171 -20.00 -35.14 6.48
CA VAL A 171 -21.20 -34.47 5.94
C VAL A 171 -22.12 -35.44 5.20
N PRO A 172 -21.63 -36.35 4.33
CA PRO A 172 -22.48 -37.40 3.73
C PRO A 172 -23.26 -38.24 4.73
N ASP A 173 -22.66 -38.62 5.86
CA ASP A 173 -23.32 -39.49 6.85
C ASP A 173 -24.31 -38.73 7.72
N ASN A 174 -24.01 -37.47 8.07
CA ASN A 174 -25.01 -36.56 8.63
C ASN A 174 -26.21 -36.42 7.69
N LEU A 175 -26.00 -36.19 6.38
CA LEU A 175 -27.10 -36.06 5.41
C LEU A 175 -27.92 -37.36 5.24
N ARG A 176 -27.30 -38.54 5.44
CA ARG A 176 -27.99 -39.85 5.45
C ARG A 176 -28.78 -40.09 6.74
N ALA A 177 -28.32 -39.57 7.88
CA ALA A 177 -28.99 -39.71 9.17
C ALA A 177 -30.20 -38.74 9.33
N LEU A 178 -30.15 -37.56 8.70
CA LEU A 178 -31.19 -36.52 8.83
C LEU A 178 -32.65 -37.03 8.68
N PRO A 179 -33.03 -37.88 7.70
CA PRO A 179 -34.41 -38.35 7.58
C PRO A 179 -34.89 -39.17 8.78
N ALA A 180 -34.01 -39.95 9.40
CA ALA A 180 -34.33 -40.73 10.60
C ALA A 180 -34.40 -39.84 11.85
N GLN A 181 -33.53 -38.83 11.95
CA GLN A 181 -33.61 -37.82 13.01
C GLN A 181 -34.89 -36.97 12.90
N LEU A 182 -35.31 -36.62 11.68
CA LEU A 182 -36.52 -35.83 11.42
C LEU A 182 -37.82 -36.60 11.71
N ALA A 183 -37.76 -37.93 11.84
CA ALA A 183 -38.86 -38.74 12.35
C ALA A 183 -38.89 -38.86 13.89
N ASN A 184 -37.76 -38.58 14.56
CA ASN A 184 -37.56 -38.75 16.01
C ASN A 184 -37.08 -37.44 16.66
N VAL A 185 -37.83 -36.36 16.41
CA VAL A 185 -37.46 -35.00 16.83
C VAL A 185 -37.84 -34.76 18.29
N GLU A 186 -36.89 -34.28 19.09
CA GLU A 186 -37.15 -33.88 20.47
C GLU A 186 -37.80 -32.46 20.52
N PRO A 187 -39.05 -32.32 21.00
CA PRO A 187 -39.76 -31.04 20.92
C PRO A 187 -39.16 -29.93 21.78
N ALA A 188 -38.55 -30.27 22.92
CA ALA A 188 -37.93 -29.32 23.83
C ALA A 188 -36.65 -28.72 23.22
N ALA A 189 -35.74 -29.55 22.71
CA ALA A 189 -34.55 -29.10 21.99
C ALA A 189 -34.90 -28.19 20.79
N VAL A 190 -35.92 -28.53 20.01
CA VAL A 190 -36.39 -27.68 18.90
C VAL A 190 -37.00 -26.37 19.40
N ALA A 191 -37.85 -26.38 20.43
CA ALA A 191 -38.44 -25.16 20.98
C ALA A 191 -37.38 -24.17 21.49
N VAL A 192 -36.39 -24.67 22.23
CA VAL A 192 -35.26 -23.87 22.73
C VAL A 192 -34.36 -23.39 21.60
N SER A 193 -34.13 -24.20 20.57
CA SER A 193 -33.39 -23.80 19.36
C SER A 193 -34.10 -22.71 18.56
N VAL A 194 -35.41 -22.85 18.32
CA VAL A 194 -36.24 -21.87 17.62
C VAL A 194 -36.32 -20.56 18.40
N LEU A 195 -36.46 -20.62 19.73
CA LEU A 195 -36.40 -19.44 20.60
C LEU A 195 -35.03 -18.74 20.50
N THR A 196 -33.93 -19.50 20.56
CA THR A 196 -32.57 -18.97 20.43
C THR A 196 -32.37 -18.27 19.08
N LEU A 197 -32.76 -18.91 17.97
CA LEU A 197 -32.69 -18.32 16.62
C LEU A 197 -33.58 -17.08 16.49
N THR A 198 -34.78 -17.11 17.05
CA THR A 198 -35.72 -15.98 17.04
C THR A 198 -35.13 -14.78 17.78
N LEU A 199 -34.62 -14.97 19.00
CA LEU A 199 -33.93 -13.91 19.75
C LEU A 199 -32.72 -13.38 18.97
N LEU A 200 -31.86 -14.26 18.45
CA LEU A 200 -30.65 -13.90 17.70
C LEU A 200 -30.96 -13.07 16.44
N LEU A 201 -32.05 -13.37 15.74
CA LEU A 201 -32.43 -12.73 14.46
C LEU A 201 -33.35 -11.51 14.61
N LEU A 202 -34.12 -11.39 15.71
CA LEU A 202 -35.03 -10.28 15.94
C LEU A 202 -34.45 -9.21 16.88
N TRP A 203 -33.58 -9.56 17.83
CA TRP A 203 -32.97 -8.58 18.76
C TRP A 203 -32.27 -7.41 18.05
N PRO A 204 -31.48 -7.61 16.97
CA PRO A 204 -30.87 -6.52 16.22
C PRO A 204 -31.88 -5.63 15.47
N LYS A 205 -33.14 -6.07 15.32
CA LYS A 205 -34.19 -5.40 14.55
C LYS A 205 -35.15 -4.57 15.42
N LEU A 206 -35.17 -4.77 16.74
CA LEU A 206 -36.09 -4.12 17.68
C LEU A 206 -36.17 -2.58 17.47
N PRO A 207 -37.35 -2.02 17.13
CA PRO A 207 -37.50 -0.60 16.81
C PRO A 207 -37.55 0.32 18.06
N GLY A 208 -37.63 1.63 17.82
CA GLY A 208 -37.85 2.64 18.87
C GLY A 208 -36.61 3.04 19.69
N ARG A 209 -36.83 3.87 20.71
CA ARG A 209 -35.76 4.39 21.60
C ARG A 209 -35.22 3.29 22.53
N ALA A 210 -36.10 2.47 23.11
CA ALA A 210 -35.70 1.34 23.95
C ALA A 210 -34.87 0.31 23.16
N GLY A 211 -35.29 -0.04 21.93
CA GLY A 211 -34.51 -0.91 21.05
C GLY A 211 -33.10 -0.37 20.76
N ARG A 212 -32.91 0.95 20.67
CA ARG A 212 -31.58 1.55 20.48
C ARG A 212 -30.65 1.37 21.68
N LEU A 213 -31.19 1.35 22.90
CA LEU A 213 -30.44 1.07 24.14
C LEU A 213 -30.15 -0.43 24.29
N LEU A 214 -31.15 -1.28 24.06
CA LEU A 214 -31.03 -2.75 24.21
C LEU A 214 -30.05 -3.38 23.20
N ARG A 215 -29.89 -2.79 22.02
CA ARG A 215 -28.90 -3.20 21.00
C ARG A 215 -27.43 -3.04 21.42
N VAL A 216 -27.14 -2.41 22.57
CA VAL A 216 -25.79 -2.39 23.16
C VAL A 216 -25.38 -3.78 23.66
N ILE A 217 -26.35 -4.60 24.09
CA ILE A 217 -26.08 -5.98 24.54
C ILE A 217 -26.04 -6.92 23.32
N PRO A 218 -25.00 -7.77 23.18
CA PRO A 218 -24.90 -8.70 22.06
C PRO A 218 -26.07 -9.68 21.95
N ALA A 219 -26.63 -9.82 20.74
CA ALA A 219 -27.74 -10.72 20.48
C ALA A 219 -27.44 -12.20 20.81
N ALA A 220 -26.18 -12.64 20.67
CA ALA A 220 -25.76 -14.00 21.04
C ALA A 220 -25.87 -14.27 22.54
N LEU A 221 -25.52 -13.29 23.38
CA LEU A 221 -25.65 -13.41 24.84
C LEU A 221 -27.12 -13.41 25.26
N ILE A 222 -27.93 -12.52 24.70
CA ILE A 222 -29.37 -12.46 24.97
C ILE A 222 -30.09 -13.72 24.49
N ALA A 223 -29.72 -14.27 23.33
CA ALA A 223 -30.31 -15.49 22.82
C ALA A 223 -30.04 -16.69 23.75
N VAL A 224 -28.78 -16.90 24.17
CA VAL A 224 -28.43 -17.99 25.07
C VAL A 224 -29.01 -17.79 26.47
N ALA A 225 -28.89 -16.59 27.06
CA ALA A 225 -29.41 -16.32 28.40
C ALA A 225 -30.94 -16.36 28.46
N GLY A 226 -31.62 -15.82 27.44
CA GLY A 226 -33.09 -15.86 27.36
C GLY A 226 -33.62 -17.27 27.12
N ALA A 227 -32.94 -18.08 26.30
CA ALA A 227 -33.29 -19.48 26.10
C ALA A 227 -33.05 -20.32 27.38
N THR A 228 -31.92 -20.11 28.06
CA THR A 228 -31.56 -20.75 29.34
C THR A 228 -32.60 -20.41 30.43
N ALA A 229 -32.90 -19.13 30.63
CA ALA A 229 -33.91 -18.69 31.59
C ALA A 229 -35.31 -19.23 31.28
N THR A 230 -35.65 -19.39 29.98
CA THR A 230 -36.93 -19.98 29.58
C THR A 230 -36.98 -21.48 29.87
N ALA A 231 -35.91 -22.23 29.57
CA ALA A 231 -35.84 -23.67 29.84
C ALA A 231 -35.95 -23.95 31.36
N ALA A 232 -35.18 -23.22 32.17
CA ALA A 232 -35.25 -23.29 33.63
C ALA A 232 -36.64 -22.92 34.18
N ALA A 233 -37.26 -21.84 33.70
CA ALA A 233 -38.58 -21.41 34.15
C ALA A 233 -39.74 -22.34 33.71
N THR A 234 -39.53 -23.18 32.70
CA THR A 234 -40.51 -24.16 32.21
C THR A 234 -40.22 -25.59 32.64
N GLY A 235 -39.11 -25.82 33.36
CA GLY A 235 -38.72 -27.16 33.83
C GLY A 235 -38.36 -28.14 32.72
N LEU A 236 -37.90 -27.65 31.56
CA LEU A 236 -37.53 -28.50 30.44
C LEU A 236 -36.21 -29.22 30.72
N VAL A 237 -36.29 -30.51 31.02
CA VAL A 237 -35.12 -31.40 31.10
C VAL A 237 -34.52 -31.51 29.70
N LEU A 238 -33.30 -30.99 29.54
CA LEU A 238 -32.54 -30.92 28.31
C LEU A 238 -31.11 -31.39 28.56
N ALA A 239 -30.39 -31.74 27.51
CA ALA A 239 -28.94 -31.87 27.62
C ALA A 239 -28.32 -30.49 27.95
N GLU A 240 -27.69 -30.39 29.11
CA GLU A 240 -27.05 -29.19 29.66
C GLU A 240 -25.52 -29.20 29.46
N VAL A 241 -24.85 -28.12 29.86
CA VAL A 241 -23.42 -27.92 29.68
C VAL A 241 -22.62 -28.65 30.78
N ASP A 242 -22.06 -29.82 30.44
CA ASP A 242 -21.11 -30.49 31.34
C ASP A 242 -19.77 -29.73 31.38
N LEU A 243 -19.39 -29.31 32.58
CA LEU A 243 -18.11 -28.66 32.89
C LEU A 243 -17.35 -29.50 33.93
N PRO A 244 -16.70 -30.61 33.52
CA PRO A 244 -15.89 -31.41 34.42
C PRO A 244 -14.87 -30.56 35.18
N SER A 245 -14.75 -30.79 36.49
CA SER A 245 -14.06 -29.88 37.40
C SER A 245 -12.63 -29.56 36.94
N TRP A 246 -12.16 -28.35 37.25
CA TRP A 246 -10.83 -27.82 36.86
C TRP A 246 -9.62 -28.69 37.25
N ARG A 247 -9.83 -29.79 38.00
CA ARG A 247 -8.81 -30.80 38.32
C ARG A 247 -8.47 -31.72 37.14
N SER A 248 -9.37 -31.93 36.18
CA SER A 248 -9.13 -32.79 35.01
C SER A 248 -8.59 -32.01 33.79
N HIS A 249 -7.61 -31.14 33.99
CA HIS A 249 -6.90 -30.51 32.87
C HIS A 249 -6.12 -31.58 32.11
N ALA A 250 -6.66 -31.96 30.94
CA ALA A 250 -6.06 -32.93 30.03
C ALA A 250 -4.86 -32.31 29.29
N LEU A 251 -3.76 -32.08 30.03
CA LEU A 251 -2.48 -31.59 29.52
C LEU A 251 -2.08 -32.35 28.25
N ALA A 252 -1.51 -31.63 27.28
CA ALA A 252 -1.09 -32.19 25.99
C ALA A 252 -0.34 -33.52 26.17
N GLY A 253 -0.80 -34.55 25.45
CA GLY A 253 -0.15 -35.87 25.47
C GLY A 253 1.12 -35.89 24.64
N LEU A 254 1.85 -37.00 24.70
CA LEU A 254 2.68 -37.35 23.55
C LEU A 254 1.73 -37.66 22.37
N PRO A 255 2.02 -37.18 21.15
CA PRO A 255 1.14 -37.41 20.02
C PRO A 255 1.29 -38.84 19.49
N GLU A 256 0.37 -39.70 19.89
CA GLU A 256 0.30 -41.10 19.46
C GLU A 256 -0.52 -41.22 18.16
N GLY A 257 0.06 -41.85 17.14
CA GLY A 257 -0.59 -42.08 15.84
C GLY A 257 0.40 -42.19 14.67
N PRO A 258 -0.09 -42.44 13.43
CA PRO A 258 0.76 -42.53 12.25
C PRO A 258 1.45 -41.18 11.95
N VAL A 259 2.78 -41.18 11.82
CA VAL A 259 3.59 -39.96 11.64
C VAL A 259 3.12 -39.11 10.47
N LEU A 260 2.73 -39.71 9.34
CA LEU A 260 2.21 -38.99 8.19
C LEU A 260 0.88 -38.29 8.48
N GLY A 261 -0.05 -38.95 9.19
CA GLY A 261 -1.32 -38.37 9.62
C GLY A 261 -1.11 -37.21 10.60
N LEU A 262 -0.18 -37.37 11.55
CA LEU A 262 0.21 -36.32 12.49
C LEU A 262 0.82 -35.09 11.79
N VAL A 263 1.71 -35.31 10.81
CA VAL A 263 2.28 -34.21 10.00
C VAL A 263 1.19 -33.49 9.21
N THR A 264 0.27 -34.22 8.57
CA THR A 264 -0.90 -33.64 7.89
C THR A 264 -1.76 -32.82 8.86
N ALA A 265 -2.09 -33.36 10.04
CA ALA A 265 -2.85 -32.66 11.07
C ALA A 265 -2.19 -31.34 11.52
N VAL A 266 -0.88 -31.37 11.81
CA VAL A 266 -0.10 -30.18 12.17
C VAL A 266 -0.08 -29.16 11.03
N LEU A 267 0.11 -29.58 9.77
CA LEU A 267 0.11 -28.69 8.61
C LEU A 267 -1.27 -28.06 8.37
N THR A 268 -2.36 -28.82 8.47
CA THR A 268 -3.74 -28.32 8.35
C THR A 268 -4.03 -27.26 9.41
N THR A 269 -3.76 -27.56 10.68
CA THR A 269 -3.96 -26.62 11.80
C THR A 269 -3.10 -25.37 11.63
N THR A 270 -1.83 -25.52 11.25
CA THR A 270 -0.91 -24.40 10.96
C THR A 270 -1.44 -23.51 9.84
N LEU A 271 -1.86 -24.10 8.72
CA LEU A 271 -2.34 -23.39 7.54
C LEU A 271 -3.61 -22.60 7.86
N VAL A 272 -4.63 -23.25 8.45
CA VAL A 272 -5.92 -22.62 8.75
C VAL A 272 -5.75 -21.50 9.78
N CYS A 273 -5.05 -21.75 10.90
CA CYS A 273 -4.80 -20.70 11.92
C CYS A 273 -4.09 -19.48 11.33
N SER A 274 -3.10 -19.71 10.46
CA SER A 274 -2.30 -18.65 9.83
C SER A 274 -3.12 -17.85 8.81
N VAL A 275 -3.79 -18.53 7.88
CA VAL A 275 -4.60 -17.88 6.83
C VAL A 275 -5.75 -17.09 7.44
N GLN A 276 -6.46 -17.65 8.44
CA GLN A 276 -7.52 -16.92 9.13
C GLN A 276 -6.99 -15.68 9.87
N SER A 277 -5.88 -15.81 10.59
CA SER A 277 -5.31 -14.68 11.35
C SER A 277 -4.79 -13.55 10.45
N LEU A 278 -4.08 -13.87 9.37
CA LEU A 278 -3.54 -12.86 8.46
C LEU A 278 -4.64 -12.11 7.70
N LEU A 279 -5.70 -12.81 7.31
CA LEU A 279 -6.84 -12.18 6.62
C LEU A 279 -7.75 -11.43 7.59
N GLY A 280 -7.84 -11.88 8.85
CA GLY A 280 -8.39 -11.11 9.96
C GLY A 280 -7.63 -9.80 10.15
N ALA A 281 -6.29 -9.83 10.22
CA ALA A 281 -5.46 -8.64 10.38
C ALA A 281 -5.63 -7.66 9.21
N VAL A 282 -5.66 -8.15 7.96
CA VAL A 282 -5.93 -7.34 6.77
C VAL A 282 -7.36 -6.77 6.76
N ALA A 283 -8.36 -7.50 7.28
CA ALA A 283 -9.72 -6.99 7.43
C ALA A 283 -9.83 -5.92 8.53
N VAL A 284 -9.14 -6.11 9.67
CA VAL A 284 -9.03 -5.12 10.76
C VAL A 284 -8.37 -3.84 10.25
N ASP A 285 -7.24 -3.94 9.54
CA ASP A 285 -6.57 -2.79 8.91
C ASP A 285 -7.52 -1.99 8.01
N LYS A 286 -8.37 -2.68 7.22
CA LYS A 286 -9.37 -2.07 6.32
C LYS A 286 -10.56 -1.45 7.06
N LEU A 287 -10.99 -2.02 8.19
CA LEU A 287 -12.04 -1.43 9.04
C LEU A 287 -11.52 -0.18 9.77
N VAL A 288 -10.31 -0.26 10.34
CA VAL A 288 -9.61 0.85 11.00
C VAL A 288 -9.39 2.00 10.01
N SER A 289 -8.94 1.73 8.77
CA SER A 289 -8.73 2.78 7.77
C SER A 289 -10.01 3.48 7.29
N ARG A 290 -11.19 2.95 7.63
CA ARG A 290 -12.51 3.56 7.32
C ARG A 290 -13.13 4.30 8.50
N ARG A 291 -12.56 4.19 9.71
CA ARG A 291 -13.12 4.79 10.93
C ARG A 291 -12.77 6.28 11.04
N PRO A 292 -13.74 7.20 11.13
CA PRO A 292 -13.46 8.58 11.48
C PRO A 292 -13.15 8.70 12.99
N GLY A 293 -11.98 9.21 13.34
CA GLY A 293 -11.60 9.48 14.74
C GLY A 293 -10.09 9.70 14.94
N PRO A 294 -9.67 10.31 16.06
CA PRO A 294 -8.27 10.69 16.31
C PRO A 294 -7.35 9.56 16.79
N GLY A 295 -7.74 8.29 16.64
CA GLY A 295 -6.97 7.14 17.12
C GLY A 295 -5.93 6.67 16.09
N HIS A 296 -4.66 7.04 16.26
CA HIS A 296 -3.57 6.46 15.46
C HIS A 296 -3.27 5.02 15.91
N VAL A 297 -3.93 4.06 15.27
CA VAL A 297 -3.68 2.63 15.45
C VAL A 297 -2.56 2.19 14.48
N PRO A 298 -1.46 1.60 14.96
CA PRO A 298 -0.42 1.05 14.08
C PRO A 298 -0.98 -0.04 13.15
N ARG A 299 -0.50 -0.06 11.90
CA ARG A 299 -0.86 -1.09 10.93
C ARG A 299 -0.35 -2.47 11.36
N SER A 300 -1.05 -3.51 10.95
CA SER A 300 -0.74 -4.89 11.32
C SER A 300 0.57 -5.39 10.71
N ASP A 301 1.52 -5.79 11.56
CA ASP A 301 2.75 -6.48 11.16
C ASP A 301 2.46 -7.98 10.96
N LEU A 302 2.33 -8.41 9.71
CA LEU A 302 1.86 -9.76 9.37
C LEU A 302 2.85 -10.87 9.76
N ASP A 303 4.15 -10.62 9.66
CA ASP A 303 5.17 -11.60 10.01
C ASP A 303 5.23 -11.79 11.53
N ARG A 304 5.07 -10.69 12.29
CA ARG A 304 4.87 -10.72 13.75
C ARG A 304 3.52 -11.29 14.19
N GLU A 305 2.49 -11.19 13.36
CA GLU A 305 1.19 -11.79 13.65
C GLU A 305 1.28 -13.32 13.69
N LEU A 306 2.03 -13.95 12.77
CA LEU A 306 2.29 -15.40 12.82
C LEU A 306 3.06 -15.79 14.09
N LEU A 307 4.07 -15.02 14.50
CA LEU A 307 4.76 -15.25 15.77
C LEU A 307 3.80 -15.20 16.96
N GLY A 308 2.90 -14.20 17.00
CA GLY A 308 1.88 -14.06 18.05
C GLY A 308 0.91 -15.22 18.11
N GLN A 309 0.33 -15.63 16.97
CA GLN A 309 -0.56 -16.79 16.90
C GLN A 309 0.17 -18.07 17.29
N GLY A 310 1.41 -18.27 16.84
CA GLY A 310 2.20 -19.44 17.17
C GLY A 310 2.46 -19.57 18.68
N THR A 311 2.86 -18.46 19.34
CA THR A 311 2.99 -18.43 20.81
C THR A 311 1.67 -18.66 21.54
N ALA A 312 0.55 -18.19 20.99
CA ALA A 312 -0.78 -18.41 21.56
C ALA A 312 -1.26 -19.87 21.36
N ASN A 313 -0.93 -20.52 20.25
CA ASN A 313 -1.25 -21.93 20.01
C ASN A 313 -0.42 -22.88 20.87
N ILE A 314 0.87 -22.60 21.09
CA ILE A 314 1.67 -23.30 22.10
C ILE A 314 1.03 -23.14 23.48
N ALA A 315 0.74 -21.91 23.91
CA ALA A 315 0.14 -21.67 25.22
C ALA A 315 -1.24 -22.31 25.39
N SER A 316 -2.09 -22.28 24.35
CA SER A 316 -3.43 -22.87 24.39
C SER A 316 -3.35 -24.40 24.46
N GLY A 317 -2.60 -25.03 23.55
CA GLY A 317 -2.45 -26.50 23.53
C GLY A 317 -1.81 -27.04 24.81
N CYS A 318 -0.79 -26.38 25.35
CA CYS A 318 -0.19 -26.75 26.65
C CYS A 318 -1.19 -26.68 27.82
N LEU A 319 -2.13 -25.73 27.79
CA LEU A 319 -3.16 -25.54 28.82
C LEU A 319 -4.43 -26.38 28.57
N GLY A 320 -4.47 -27.25 27.56
CA GLY A 320 -5.69 -27.99 27.22
C GLY A 320 -6.80 -27.08 26.66
N GLY A 321 -6.41 -26.07 25.86
CA GLY A 321 -7.29 -25.18 25.12
C GLY A 321 -7.37 -25.51 23.63
N LEU A 322 -8.43 -25.02 22.98
CA LEU A 322 -8.61 -25.13 21.52
C LEU A 322 -7.54 -24.36 20.71
N PRO A 323 -7.35 -24.71 19.42
CA PRO A 323 -6.64 -23.88 18.46
C PRO A 323 -7.11 -22.42 18.42
N VAL A 324 -6.15 -21.50 18.37
CA VAL A 324 -6.33 -20.05 18.40
C VAL A 324 -6.02 -19.45 17.03
N ALA A 325 -6.91 -18.58 16.56
CA ALA A 325 -6.70 -17.75 15.37
C ALA A 325 -7.34 -16.36 15.54
N GLY A 326 -7.01 -15.43 14.65
CA GLY A 326 -7.67 -14.11 14.58
C GLY A 326 -9.14 -14.23 14.19
N VAL A 327 -10.06 -13.84 15.08
CA VAL A 327 -11.50 -14.02 14.89
C VAL A 327 -12.12 -12.74 14.29
N ALA A 328 -12.50 -12.78 13.02
CA ALA A 328 -13.02 -11.63 12.29
C ALA A 328 -14.25 -10.95 12.95
N VAL A 329 -15.21 -11.75 13.46
CA VAL A 329 -16.41 -11.22 14.15
C VAL A 329 -16.01 -10.43 15.41
N ARG A 330 -15.24 -11.04 16.32
CA ARG A 330 -14.76 -10.40 17.56
C ARG A 330 -13.89 -9.17 17.27
N SER A 331 -13.01 -9.26 16.27
CA SER A 331 -12.12 -8.17 15.88
C SER A 331 -12.88 -6.99 15.24
N SER A 332 -13.89 -7.26 14.41
CA SER A 332 -14.76 -6.19 13.89
C SER A 332 -15.58 -5.54 15.00
N ALA A 333 -16.10 -6.31 15.97
CA ALA A 333 -16.78 -5.75 17.14
C ALA A 333 -15.85 -4.86 17.98
N ASN A 334 -14.59 -5.27 18.17
CA ASN A 334 -13.55 -4.47 18.85
C ASN A 334 -13.34 -3.09 18.18
N VAL A 335 -13.23 -3.07 16.85
CA VAL A 335 -13.06 -1.84 16.07
C VAL A 335 -14.32 -0.95 16.10
N HIS A 336 -15.52 -1.53 16.02
CA HIS A 336 -16.80 -0.79 16.07
C HIS A 336 -17.13 -0.26 17.47
N ALA A 337 -16.88 -1.03 18.53
CA ALA A 337 -17.03 -0.60 19.93
C ALA A 337 -15.99 0.45 20.34
N GLY A 338 -14.94 0.63 19.53
CA GLY A 338 -14.16 1.85 19.50
C GLY A 338 -12.72 1.73 20.01
N ALA A 339 -12.19 0.51 20.17
CA ALA A 339 -10.83 0.27 20.65
C ALA A 339 -9.76 1.09 19.89
N VAL A 340 -8.70 1.43 20.61
CA VAL A 340 -7.56 2.23 20.12
C VAL A 340 -6.22 1.56 20.38
N SER A 341 -6.16 0.55 21.25
CA SER A 341 -4.93 -0.19 21.54
C SER A 341 -5.16 -1.68 21.86
N ARG A 342 -4.04 -2.41 21.97
CA ARG A 342 -3.96 -3.80 22.45
C ARG A 342 -4.53 -4.00 23.84
N ASN A 343 -4.69 -2.93 24.62
CA ASN A 343 -5.27 -3.03 25.96
C ASN A 343 -6.71 -3.59 25.87
N SER A 344 -7.48 -3.31 24.81
CA SER A 344 -8.81 -3.89 24.63
C SER A 344 -8.77 -5.42 24.50
N THR A 345 -7.84 -5.96 23.70
CA THR A 345 -7.75 -7.41 23.43
C THR A 345 -7.22 -8.17 24.64
N MET A 346 -6.24 -7.59 25.36
CA MET A 346 -5.73 -8.14 26.61
C MET A 346 -6.76 -8.08 27.75
N LEU A 347 -7.48 -6.95 27.92
CA LEU A 347 -8.55 -6.82 28.90
C LEU A 347 -9.71 -7.79 28.63
N HIS A 348 -10.08 -7.99 27.37
CA HIS A 348 -11.03 -9.03 26.99
C HIS A 348 -10.59 -10.41 27.49
N GLY A 349 -9.33 -10.79 27.26
CA GLY A 349 -8.79 -12.06 27.74
C GLY A 349 -8.79 -12.19 29.27
N VAL A 350 -8.47 -11.11 29.99
CA VAL A 350 -8.57 -11.06 31.47
C VAL A 350 -10.01 -11.21 31.95
N LEU A 351 -10.99 -10.56 31.29
CA LEU A 351 -12.41 -10.74 31.60
C LEU A 351 -12.88 -12.17 31.35
N VAL A 352 -12.36 -12.86 30.33
CA VAL A 352 -12.63 -14.30 30.11
C VAL A 352 -12.05 -15.15 31.25
N VAL A 353 -10.84 -14.88 31.74
CA VAL A 353 -10.28 -15.60 32.90
C VAL A 353 -11.16 -15.40 34.14
N ILE A 354 -11.56 -14.16 34.43
CA ILE A 354 -12.43 -13.84 35.57
C ILE A 354 -13.78 -14.57 35.44
N ALA A 355 -14.41 -14.54 34.27
CA ALA A 355 -15.66 -15.26 34.03
C ALA A 355 -15.50 -16.78 34.12
N ALA A 356 -14.42 -17.34 33.58
CA ALA A 356 -14.15 -18.78 33.64
C ALA A 356 -13.93 -19.28 35.09
N LEU A 357 -13.44 -18.41 35.99
CA LEU A 357 -13.29 -18.74 37.41
C LEU A 357 -14.56 -18.48 38.25
N LEU A 358 -15.41 -17.51 37.87
CA LEU A 358 -16.56 -17.08 38.69
C LEU A 358 -17.93 -17.59 38.18
N MET A 359 -18.08 -17.90 36.88
CA MET A 359 -19.38 -18.21 36.27
C MET A 359 -19.63 -19.71 36.05
N VAL A 360 -18.72 -20.62 36.44
CA VAL A 360 -18.88 -22.07 36.16
C VAL A 360 -20.28 -22.61 36.49
N PRO A 361 -20.87 -22.38 37.69
CA PRO A 361 -22.20 -22.90 38.01
C PRO A 361 -23.34 -22.22 37.24
N VAL A 362 -23.09 -21.07 36.61
CA VAL A 362 -24.05 -20.35 35.76
C VAL A 362 -23.97 -20.83 34.31
N LEU A 363 -22.83 -21.39 33.90
CA LEU A 363 -22.64 -21.95 32.57
C LEU A 363 -23.22 -23.36 32.42
N GLU A 364 -23.27 -24.15 33.51
CA GLU A 364 -23.81 -25.52 33.52
C GLU A 364 -25.28 -25.56 33.05
N PHE A 365 -26.13 -24.66 33.58
CA PHE A 365 -27.54 -24.53 33.20
C PHE A 365 -27.82 -24.23 31.71
N ILE A 366 -26.82 -23.96 30.88
CA ILE A 366 -27.02 -23.59 29.47
C ILE A 366 -27.44 -24.83 28.66
N PRO A 367 -28.62 -24.86 27.99
CA PRO A 367 -29.00 -25.99 27.17
C PRO A 367 -28.12 -26.11 25.92
N LEU A 368 -27.61 -27.31 25.62
CA LEU A 368 -26.77 -27.57 24.45
C LEU A 368 -27.47 -27.20 23.14
N ALA A 369 -28.79 -27.38 23.06
CA ALA A 369 -29.62 -26.96 21.92
C ALA A 369 -29.50 -25.45 21.61
N SER A 370 -29.37 -24.59 22.64
CA SER A 370 -29.18 -23.15 22.46
C SER A 370 -27.79 -22.82 21.89
N LEU A 371 -26.74 -23.47 22.41
CA LEU A 371 -25.38 -23.32 21.86
C LEU A 371 -25.28 -23.85 20.43
N ALA A 372 -25.88 -24.99 20.13
CA ALA A 372 -25.92 -25.55 18.77
C ALA A 372 -26.69 -24.64 17.80
N ALA A 373 -27.84 -24.10 18.20
CA ALA A 373 -28.59 -23.12 17.42
C ALA A 373 -27.79 -21.83 17.12
N LEU A 374 -27.04 -21.33 18.11
CA LEU A 374 -26.13 -20.20 17.93
C LEU A 374 -25.01 -20.52 16.92
N VAL A 375 -24.39 -21.70 17.02
CA VAL A 375 -23.29 -22.09 16.12
C VAL A 375 -23.78 -22.40 14.71
N MET A 376 -24.96 -23.03 14.58
CA MET A 376 -25.63 -23.23 13.30
C MET A 376 -25.87 -21.90 12.59
N ALA A 377 -26.36 -20.88 13.31
CA ALA A 377 -26.54 -19.54 12.77
C ALA A 377 -25.22 -18.89 12.34
N VAL A 378 -24.12 -19.10 13.06
CA VAL A 378 -22.77 -18.63 12.66
C VAL A 378 -22.27 -19.35 11.41
N GLY A 379 -22.44 -20.68 11.32
CA GLY A 379 -22.09 -21.46 10.13
C GLY A 379 -22.85 -21.01 8.88
N ILE A 380 -24.18 -20.79 9.01
CA ILE A 380 -25.02 -20.22 7.94
C ILE A 380 -24.55 -18.81 7.55
N GLN A 381 -24.17 -17.95 8.51
CA GLN A 381 -23.67 -16.59 8.22
C GLN A 381 -22.33 -16.58 7.47
N MET A 382 -21.50 -17.63 7.58
CA MET A 382 -20.27 -17.78 6.79
C MET A 382 -20.57 -17.99 5.29
N VAL A 383 -21.72 -18.57 4.93
CA VAL A 383 -22.17 -18.84 3.55
C VAL A 383 -22.82 -17.59 2.92
N SER A 384 -22.04 -16.51 2.78
CA SER A 384 -22.55 -15.21 2.34
C SER A 384 -22.89 -15.13 0.84
N LEU A 385 -24.18 -15.25 0.51
CA LEU A 385 -24.75 -15.16 -0.85
C LEU A 385 -24.32 -13.91 -1.64
N HIS A 386 -24.01 -12.80 -0.96
CA HIS A 386 -23.50 -11.58 -1.60
C HIS A 386 -22.12 -11.81 -2.24
N HIS A 387 -21.16 -12.38 -1.48
CA HIS A 387 -19.84 -12.69 -2.02
C HIS A 387 -19.91 -13.77 -3.10
N ILE A 388 -20.81 -14.74 -3.00
CA ILE A 388 -21.06 -15.71 -4.08
C ILE A 388 -21.42 -14.96 -5.37
N ARG A 389 -22.36 -14.01 -5.33
CA ARG A 389 -22.73 -13.18 -6.50
C ARG A 389 -21.59 -12.26 -6.98
N THR A 390 -20.71 -11.78 -6.10
CA THR A 390 -19.53 -11.00 -6.51
C THR A 390 -18.49 -11.89 -7.20
N VAL A 391 -18.25 -13.09 -6.67
CA VAL A 391 -17.24 -14.04 -7.18
C VAL A 391 -17.72 -14.70 -8.47
N THR A 392 -19.02 -14.98 -8.66
CA THR A 392 -19.54 -15.50 -9.94
C THR A 392 -19.55 -14.46 -11.07
N ARG A 393 -19.55 -13.16 -10.74
CA ARG A 393 -19.34 -12.08 -11.74
C ARG A 393 -17.90 -12.04 -12.26
N HIS A 394 -16.95 -12.60 -11.51
CA HIS A 394 -15.57 -12.80 -11.92
C HIS A 394 -15.38 -14.23 -12.42
N ARG A 395 -14.36 -14.49 -13.26
CA ARG A 395 -14.06 -15.86 -13.73
C ARG A 395 -13.35 -16.70 -12.64
N GLU A 396 -13.69 -16.52 -11.37
CA GLU A 396 -13.14 -17.27 -10.22
C GLU A 396 -14.18 -18.18 -9.55
N ALA A 397 -15.44 -18.16 -10.04
CA ALA A 397 -16.53 -19.04 -9.61
C ALA A 397 -16.12 -20.51 -9.44
N LEU A 398 -15.36 -21.05 -10.40
CA LEU A 398 -14.89 -22.44 -10.38
C LEU A 398 -13.95 -22.71 -9.21
N VAL A 399 -13.02 -21.80 -8.93
CA VAL A 399 -12.06 -21.90 -7.81
C VAL A 399 -12.82 -21.93 -6.49
N TYR A 400 -13.75 -20.99 -6.30
CA TYR A 400 -14.61 -20.93 -5.11
C TYR A 400 -15.43 -22.21 -4.93
N ALA A 401 -16.12 -22.66 -5.99
CA ALA A 401 -17.00 -23.82 -5.94
C ALA A 401 -16.23 -25.12 -5.66
N VAL A 402 -15.10 -25.34 -6.36
CA VAL A 402 -14.25 -26.52 -6.13
C VAL A 402 -13.65 -26.50 -4.72
N THR A 403 -13.21 -25.35 -4.21
CA THR A 403 -12.72 -25.25 -2.83
C THR A 403 -13.83 -25.59 -1.83
N ALA A 404 -15.02 -25.00 -1.98
CA ALA A 404 -16.13 -25.24 -1.06
C ALA A 404 -16.61 -26.70 -1.06
N VAL A 405 -16.75 -27.31 -2.25
CA VAL A 405 -17.13 -28.73 -2.40
C VAL A 405 -16.03 -29.65 -1.86
N GLY A 406 -14.76 -29.39 -2.18
CA GLY A 406 -13.64 -30.17 -1.64
C GLY A 406 -13.59 -30.12 -0.11
N VAL A 407 -13.82 -28.95 0.50
CA VAL A 407 -13.87 -28.81 1.95
C VAL A 407 -15.05 -29.57 2.59
N VAL A 408 -16.21 -29.64 1.92
CA VAL A 408 -17.40 -30.36 2.43
C VAL A 408 -17.27 -31.89 2.34
N PHE A 409 -16.56 -32.42 1.33
CA PHE A 409 -16.51 -33.87 1.06
C PHE A 409 -15.17 -34.55 1.32
N ALA A 410 -14.05 -33.82 1.32
CA ALA A 410 -12.70 -34.39 1.41
C ALA A 410 -11.84 -33.84 2.55
N GLY A 411 -12.23 -32.72 3.18
CA GLY A 411 -11.48 -32.10 4.28
C GLY A 411 -10.90 -30.73 3.95
N VAL A 412 -10.49 -29.98 4.98
CA VAL A 412 -10.11 -28.56 4.84
C VAL A 412 -8.81 -28.39 4.06
N LEU A 413 -7.82 -29.26 4.26
CA LEU A 413 -6.55 -29.19 3.55
C LEU A 413 -6.72 -29.57 2.08
N GLU A 414 -7.41 -30.68 1.85
CA GLU A 414 -7.69 -31.30 0.56
C GLU A 414 -8.47 -30.31 -0.33
N GLY A 415 -9.52 -29.70 0.22
CA GLY A 415 -10.29 -28.67 -0.46
C GLY A 415 -9.49 -27.41 -0.80
N VAL A 416 -8.59 -26.97 0.10
CA VAL A 416 -7.71 -25.80 -0.16
C VAL A 416 -6.63 -26.12 -1.19
N VAL A 417 -6.00 -27.30 -1.13
CA VAL A 417 -5.00 -27.76 -2.10
C VAL A 417 -5.63 -27.91 -3.49
N LEU A 418 -6.82 -28.52 -3.58
CA LEU A 418 -7.58 -28.63 -4.82
C LEU A 418 -8.00 -27.24 -5.35
N GLY A 419 -8.41 -26.33 -4.46
CA GLY A 419 -8.69 -24.92 -4.77
C GLY A 419 -7.48 -24.18 -5.34
N ILE A 420 -6.30 -24.36 -4.75
CA ILE A 420 -5.02 -23.81 -5.25
C ILE A 420 -4.68 -24.42 -6.61
N ALA A 421 -4.78 -25.74 -6.78
CA ALA A 421 -4.48 -26.42 -8.04
C ALA A 421 -5.38 -25.92 -9.19
N VAL A 422 -6.69 -25.75 -8.93
CA VAL A 422 -7.62 -25.18 -9.91
C VAL A 422 -7.36 -23.70 -10.15
N ALA A 423 -7.00 -22.91 -9.13
CA ALA A 423 -6.62 -21.50 -9.32
C ALA A 423 -5.37 -21.36 -10.21
N VAL A 424 -4.34 -22.19 -9.97
CA VAL A 424 -3.13 -22.27 -10.79
C VAL A 424 -3.46 -22.71 -12.22
N GLY A 425 -4.22 -23.80 -12.41
CA GLY A 425 -4.64 -24.25 -13.74
C GLY A 425 -5.45 -23.20 -14.51
N VAL A 426 -6.36 -22.48 -13.83
CA VAL A 426 -7.14 -21.38 -14.40
C VAL A 426 -6.28 -20.14 -14.69
N ALA A 427 -5.17 -19.94 -13.99
CA ALA A 427 -4.19 -18.89 -14.30
C ALA A 427 -3.35 -19.26 -15.53
N LEU A 428 -2.78 -20.47 -15.58
CA LEU A 428 -2.05 -20.98 -16.75
C LEU A 428 -2.94 -20.92 -18.00
N HIS A 429 -4.19 -21.42 -17.94
CA HIS A 429 -5.11 -21.43 -19.08
C HIS A 429 -5.51 -20.02 -19.59
N ARG A 430 -5.21 -18.95 -18.83
CA ARG A 430 -5.31 -17.55 -19.32
C ARG A 430 -4.02 -17.10 -20.00
N LEU A 431 -2.87 -17.43 -19.40
CA LEU A 431 -1.55 -17.11 -19.96
C LEU A 431 -1.31 -17.81 -21.31
N THR A 432 -1.86 -19.01 -21.51
CA THR A 432 -1.79 -19.74 -22.79
C THR A 432 -2.82 -19.31 -23.84
N ARG A 433 -3.76 -18.39 -23.52
CA ARG A 433 -4.81 -17.93 -24.44
C ARG A 433 -4.38 -16.70 -25.25
N THR A 434 -3.28 -16.84 -25.99
CA THR A 434 -2.92 -15.91 -27.05
C THR A 434 -3.93 -16.05 -28.20
N ARG A 435 -4.58 -14.94 -28.59
CA ARG A 435 -5.40 -14.88 -29.82
C ARG A 435 -4.56 -14.25 -30.91
N ILE A 436 -4.39 -14.97 -32.02
CA ILE A 436 -3.70 -14.48 -33.21
C ILE A 436 -4.72 -14.44 -34.34
N THR A 437 -4.77 -13.32 -35.08
CA THR A 437 -5.69 -13.08 -36.19
C THR A 437 -4.93 -12.49 -37.37
N HIS A 438 -5.18 -13.01 -38.56
CA HIS A 438 -4.66 -12.51 -39.83
C HIS A 438 -5.82 -11.85 -40.59
N GLU A 439 -5.62 -10.61 -41.05
CA GLU A 439 -6.54 -9.86 -41.90
C GLU A 439 -5.74 -9.20 -43.03
N GLU A 440 -6.18 -9.34 -44.28
CA GLU A 440 -5.58 -8.64 -45.42
C GLU A 440 -6.36 -7.34 -45.69
N LYS A 441 -5.65 -6.23 -45.90
CA LYS A 441 -6.22 -4.92 -46.23
C LYS A 441 -5.32 -4.23 -47.24
N GLU A 442 -5.88 -3.83 -48.39
CA GLU A 442 -5.19 -3.02 -49.40
C GLU A 442 -3.83 -3.61 -49.85
N GLY A 443 -3.72 -4.95 -49.90
CA GLY A 443 -2.49 -5.68 -50.25
C GLY A 443 -1.47 -5.84 -49.11
N VAL A 444 -1.82 -5.43 -47.88
CA VAL A 444 -1.00 -5.56 -46.67
C VAL A 444 -1.62 -6.62 -45.73
N HIS A 445 -0.79 -7.54 -45.25
CA HIS A 445 -1.21 -8.63 -44.38
C HIS A 445 -0.98 -8.28 -42.90
N HIS A 446 -2.05 -7.98 -42.17
CA HIS A 446 -2.00 -7.62 -40.76
C HIS A 446 -2.14 -8.87 -39.87
N VAL A 447 -1.09 -9.21 -39.13
CA VAL A 447 -1.06 -10.33 -38.16
C VAL A 447 -1.11 -9.75 -36.74
N GLN A 448 -2.30 -9.68 -36.15
CA GLN A 448 -2.48 -9.14 -34.80
C GLN A 448 -2.45 -10.24 -33.74
N VAL A 449 -1.52 -10.11 -32.78
CA VAL A 449 -1.31 -11.00 -31.64
C VAL A 449 -1.81 -10.31 -30.36
N ARG A 450 -2.84 -10.87 -29.72
CA ARG A 450 -3.42 -10.38 -28.46
C ARG A 450 -3.20 -11.38 -27.32
N GLY A 451 -2.61 -10.92 -26.22
CA GLY A 451 -2.22 -11.74 -25.07
C GLY A 451 -0.71 -11.97 -24.99
N GLN A 452 -0.26 -12.76 -24.03
CA GLN A 452 1.17 -13.09 -23.91
C GLN A 452 1.58 -14.06 -25.01
N LEU A 453 2.72 -13.84 -25.65
CA LEU A 453 3.21 -14.69 -26.73
C LEU A 453 4.27 -15.65 -26.17
N THR A 454 3.85 -16.87 -25.86
CA THR A 454 4.72 -17.90 -25.28
C THR A 454 5.04 -19.01 -26.28
N PHE A 455 5.97 -19.92 -25.96
CA PHE A 455 6.29 -21.09 -26.77
C PHE A 455 5.04 -21.91 -27.16
N LEU A 456 4.04 -21.99 -26.27
CA LEU A 456 2.74 -22.64 -26.51
C LEU A 456 1.85 -21.95 -27.56
N ALA A 457 2.22 -20.73 -27.97
CA ALA A 457 1.59 -19.96 -29.04
C ALA A 457 2.36 -20.06 -30.38
N VAL A 458 3.62 -20.49 -30.40
CA VAL A 458 4.44 -20.60 -31.63
C VAL A 458 3.77 -21.42 -32.73
N PRO A 459 3.15 -22.61 -32.47
CA PRO A 459 2.41 -23.36 -33.48
C PRO A 459 1.09 -22.71 -33.96
N ARG A 460 0.70 -21.57 -33.39
CA ARG A 460 -0.40 -20.70 -33.90
C ARG A 460 0.16 -19.49 -34.62
N LEU A 461 1.24 -18.90 -34.09
CA LEU A 461 1.98 -17.79 -34.69
C LEU A 461 2.51 -18.20 -36.07
N SER A 462 3.31 -19.26 -36.15
CA SER A 462 3.87 -19.78 -37.40
C SER A 462 2.79 -20.04 -38.45
N ARG A 463 1.64 -20.62 -38.06
CA ARG A 463 0.50 -20.82 -38.99
C ARG A 463 -0.10 -19.51 -39.49
N ALA A 464 -0.26 -18.49 -38.63
CA ALA A 464 -0.76 -17.18 -39.06
C ALA A 464 0.24 -16.45 -39.97
N LEU A 465 1.55 -16.57 -39.70
CA LEU A 465 2.62 -16.03 -40.52
C LEU A 465 2.73 -16.73 -41.89
N HIS A 466 2.41 -18.03 -41.97
CA HIS A 466 2.29 -18.77 -43.23
C HIS A 466 1.10 -18.32 -44.12
N HIS A 467 0.17 -17.48 -43.62
CA HIS A 467 -0.89 -16.89 -44.45
C HIS A 467 -0.42 -15.59 -45.15
N VAL A 468 0.80 -15.12 -44.90
CA VAL A 468 1.43 -14.02 -45.64
C VAL A 468 2.11 -14.57 -46.90
N PRO A 469 1.68 -14.18 -48.12
CA PRO A 469 2.30 -14.63 -49.37
C PRO A 469 3.75 -14.15 -49.51
N GLN A 470 4.57 -14.93 -50.23
CA GLN A 470 5.98 -14.60 -50.46
C GLN A 470 6.10 -13.28 -51.23
N GLY A 471 6.97 -12.37 -50.77
CA GLY A 471 7.15 -11.03 -51.35
C GLY A 471 6.11 -9.98 -50.92
N ALA A 472 5.02 -10.36 -50.25
CA ALA A 472 3.98 -9.42 -49.81
C ALA A 472 4.41 -8.61 -48.57
N THR A 473 3.79 -7.44 -48.36
CA THR A 473 4.02 -6.60 -47.17
C THR A 473 3.23 -7.14 -45.97
N GLY A 474 3.92 -7.45 -44.87
CA GLY A 474 3.31 -7.94 -43.62
C GLY A 474 3.50 -6.97 -42.45
N VAL A 475 2.44 -6.75 -41.67
CA VAL A 475 2.47 -5.93 -40.45
C VAL A 475 2.08 -6.81 -39.25
N VAL A 476 3.02 -7.10 -38.36
CA VAL A 476 2.78 -7.93 -37.16
C VAL A 476 2.55 -7.02 -35.96
N THR A 477 1.32 -6.96 -35.44
CA THR A 477 0.94 -6.08 -34.32
C THR A 477 0.81 -6.85 -33.01
N LEU A 478 1.59 -6.45 -32.00
CA LEU A 478 1.79 -7.16 -30.75
C LEU A 478 1.15 -6.38 -29.57
N ASP A 479 -0.04 -6.82 -29.14
CA ASP A 479 -0.82 -6.28 -28.01
C ASP A 479 -0.44 -6.91 -26.64
N GLY A 480 0.59 -7.76 -26.60
CA GLY A 480 1.04 -8.48 -25.40
C GLY A 480 1.93 -7.64 -24.46
N SER A 481 2.09 -8.10 -23.23
CA SER A 481 3.04 -7.51 -22.24
C SER A 481 4.22 -8.43 -21.91
N PHE A 482 4.32 -9.58 -22.57
CA PHE A 482 5.36 -10.59 -22.38
C PHE A 482 5.51 -11.43 -23.65
N MET A 483 6.76 -11.72 -24.00
CA MET A 483 7.19 -12.67 -25.03
C MET A 483 8.30 -13.53 -24.43
N ASP A 484 8.32 -14.85 -24.70
CA ASP A 484 9.45 -15.71 -24.33
C ASP A 484 10.41 -15.95 -25.52
N HIS A 485 11.57 -16.56 -25.24
CA HIS A 485 12.66 -16.67 -26.22
C HIS A 485 12.27 -17.45 -27.48
N ALA A 486 11.58 -18.59 -27.34
CA ALA A 486 11.11 -19.39 -28.48
C ALA A 486 10.03 -18.67 -29.30
N ALA A 487 9.21 -17.82 -28.66
CA ALA A 487 8.27 -16.93 -29.35
C ALA A 487 8.97 -15.78 -30.11
N TYR A 488 10.09 -15.29 -29.58
CA TYR A 488 10.91 -14.27 -30.24
C TYR A 488 11.66 -14.86 -31.45
N GLU A 489 12.39 -15.96 -31.25
CA GLU A 489 13.16 -16.69 -32.26
C GLU A 489 12.30 -17.05 -33.47
N ALA A 490 11.15 -17.70 -33.25
CA ALA A 490 10.22 -18.07 -34.33
C ALA A 490 9.57 -16.88 -35.07
N LEU A 491 9.58 -15.66 -34.49
CA LEU A 491 9.14 -14.44 -35.17
C LEU A 491 10.30 -13.80 -35.97
N GLN A 492 11.50 -13.81 -35.41
CA GLN A 492 12.70 -13.25 -36.04
C GLN A 492 13.17 -14.10 -37.23
N ASP A 493 13.14 -15.42 -37.12
CA ASP A 493 13.42 -16.35 -38.22
C ASP A 493 12.47 -16.15 -39.40
N TRP A 494 11.17 -15.96 -39.11
CA TRP A 494 10.18 -15.66 -40.14
C TRP A 494 10.44 -14.29 -40.77
N GLN A 495 10.71 -13.24 -39.98
CA GLN A 495 11.06 -11.92 -40.54
C GLN A 495 12.29 -12.01 -41.45
N ASN A 496 13.36 -12.64 -40.99
CA ASN A 496 14.61 -12.81 -41.73
C ASN A 496 14.35 -13.57 -43.04
N THR A 497 13.61 -14.68 -42.98
CA THR A 497 13.26 -15.50 -44.17
C THR A 497 12.36 -14.75 -45.15
N HIS A 498 11.41 -13.95 -44.67
CA HIS A 498 10.46 -13.21 -45.50
C HIS A 498 11.15 -12.05 -46.23
N THR A 499 12.00 -11.30 -45.53
CA THR A 499 12.79 -10.20 -46.11
C THR A 499 13.90 -10.71 -47.03
N ALA A 500 14.53 -11.84 -46.74
CA ALA A 500 15.45 -12.51 -47.68
C ALA A 500 14.77 -12.96 -48.99
N ARG A 501 13.44 -13.09 -49.00
CA ARG A 501 12.62 -13.36 -50.21
C ARG A 501 11.95 -12.11 -50.77
N GLY A 502 12.44 -10.92 -50.42
CA GLY A 502 11.97 -9.62 -50.95
C GLY A 502 10.68 -9.07 -50.31
N GLY A 503 10.14 -9.71 -49.26
CA GLY A 503 8.94 -9.24 -48.56
C GLY A 503 9.23 -8.22 -47.46
N ALA A 504 8.47 -7.12 -47.42
CA ALA A 504 8.56 -6.12 -46.36
C ALA A 504 7.86 -6.58 -45.07
N VAL A 505 8.48 -6.34 -43.91
CA VAL A 505 7.92 -6.71 -42.59
C VAL A 505 8.04 -5.56 -41.59
N GLU A 506 6.91 -5.05 -41.10
CA GLU A 506 6.85 -4.14 -39.96
C GLU A 506 6.38 -4.88 -38.70
N ILE A 507 7.11 -4.78 -37.59
CA ILE A 507 6.69 -5.33 -36.29
C ILE A 507 6.32 -4.16 -35.38
N THR A 508 5.02 -4.06 -35.06
CA THR A 508 4.42 -2.98 -34.28
C THR A 508 4.00 -3.50 -32.90
N GLY A 509 4.08 -2.65 -31.87
CA GLY A 509 3.59 -2.95 -30.52
C GLY A 509 2.52 -1.95 -30.08
N ARG A 510 1.82 -2.21 -28.96
CA ARG A 510 0.88 -1.23 -28.38
C ARG A 510 1.59 -0.03 -27.72
N ARG A 511 2.15 0.85 -28.54
CA ARG A 511 2.38 2.28 -28.28
C ARG A 511 1.89 3.08 -29.49
N SER A 512 1.37 4.28 -29.25
CA SER A 512 0.70 5.07 -30.30
C SER A 512 1.71 5.73 -31.24
N GLY A 513 1.88 5.18 -32.44
CA GLY A 513 2.70 5.75 -33.51
C GLY A 513 4.21 5.50 -33.36
N VAL A 514 4.90 5.45 -34.50
CA VAL A 514 6.34 5.19 -34.69
C VAL A 514 6.79 3.80 -34.21
N GLY A 515 7.17 2.94 -35.16
CA GLY A 515 7.57 1.56 -34.89
C GLY A 515 8.93 1.43 -34.18
N ILE A 516 8.97 0.66 -33.10
CA ILE A 516 10.19 0.17 -32.45
C ILE A 516 9.99 -1.32 -32.15
N ARG A 517 10.99 -2.14 -32.48
CA ARG A 517 10.94 -3.61 -32.32
C ARG A 517 10.84 -4.02 -30.84
N ILE A 518 10.26 -5.19 -30.57
CA ILE A 518 10.25 -5.78 -29.22
C ILE A 518 11.66 -6.27 -28.85
N ALA A 519 12.03 -6.09 -27.58
CA ALA A 519 13.37 -6.36 -27.07
C ALA A 519 13.68 -7.87 -26.93
N GLU A 520 14.90 -8.23 -27.31
CA GLU A 520 15.47 -9.57 -27.14
C GLU A 520 15.77 -9.93 -25.68
N PRO A 521 15.71 -11.22 -25.31
CA PRO A 521 16.37 -11.74 -24.11
C PRO A 521 17.88 -11.91 -24.39
N ALA A 522 18.71 -11.04 -23.83
CA ALA A 522 20.16 -11.15 -23.98
C ALA A 522 20.73 -12.38 -23.23
N VAL A 523 21.31 -13.33 -23.97
CA VAL A 523 22.05 -14.48 -23.43
C VAL A 523 23.44 -14.05 -22.98
N LEU A 524 23.94 -14.62 -21.87
CA LEU A 524 25.28 -14.35 -21.34
C LEU A 524 26.30 -15.37 -21.84
N THR A 525 27.09 -14.99 -22.85
CA THR A 525 28.37 -15.62 -23.18
C THR A 525 29.44 -14.58 -23.50
N SER A 526 30.60 -14.70 -22.86
CA SER A 526 31.86 -14.02 -23.25
C SER A 526 32.50 -14.81 -24.41
N SER A 527 33.38 -14.26 -25.26
CA SER A 527 34.53 -13.37 -25.00
C SER A 527 34.92 -12.60 -26.28
N PRO A 528 35.81 -11.59 -26.24
CA PRO A 528 36.25 -10.88 -27.45
C PRO A 528 37.32 -11.65 -28.26
N THR A 529 37.21 -11.58 -29.59
CA THR A 529 38.27 -11.89 -30.58
C THR A 529 38.29 -10.81 -31.65
N THR A 530 39.46 -10.51 -32.21
CA THR A 530 39.70 -9.42 -33.16
C THR A 530 39.56 -9.84 -34.63
N ASP A 531 39.57 -8.82 -35.49
CA ASP A 531 39.80 -8.86 -36.95
C ASP A 531 38.69 -9.43 -37.85
N GLY A 532 38.54 -8.81 -39.03
CA GLY A 532 37.56 -9.17 -40.06
C GLY A 532 36.82 -7.96 -40.64
N THR A 533 37.24 -7.53 -41.84
CA THR A 533 36.54 -6.52 -42.67
C THR A 533 35.94 -7.16 -43.90
N ASP A 534 34.71 -6.78 -44.27
CA ASP A 534 34.12 -6.98 -45.60
C ASP A 534 33.39 -5.66 -45.98
N GLU A 535 33.69 -5.02 -47.10
CA GLU A 535 33.22 -5.36 -48.46
C GLU A 535 31.73 -5.05 -48.73
N THR A 536 31.25 -3.86 -48.34
CA THR A 536 30.30 -3.10 -49.17
C THR A 536 30.36 -1.60 -48.85
N GLY A 537 30.56 -0.76 -49.88
CA GLY A 537 30.87 0.67 -49.73
C GLY A 537 29.70 1.59 -49.37
N MET A 538 29.04 1.35 -48.23
CA MET A 538 27.99 2.22 -47.67
C MET A 538 28.26 2.45 -46.16
N PRO A 539 28.07 3.67 -45.62
CA PRO A 539 28.36 3.94 -44.22
C PRO A 539 27.39 3.19 -43.30
N SER A 540 27.91 2.27 -42.50
CA SER A 540 27.14 1.54 -41.49
C SER A 540 26.68 2.50 -40.38
N GLY A 541 25.37 2.75 -40.32
CA GLY A 541 24.78 3.69 -39.37
C GLY A 541 25.11 3.35 -37.93
N ALA A 542 25.62 4.34 -37.18
CA ALA A 542 26.18 4.15 -35.84
C ALA A 542 25.23 3.40 -34.89
N GLY A 543 25.67 2.23 -34.42
CA GLY A 543 24.86 1.27 -33.67
C GLY A 543 24.51 1.75 -32.25
N CYS A 544 23.41 2.49 -32.12
CA CYS A 544 22.91 3.01 -30.84
C CYS A 544 22.50 1.86 -29.88
N ARG A 545 23.23 1.71 -28.76
CA ARG A 545 23.04 0.63 -27.78
C ARG A 545 21.95 0.92 -26.75
N CYS A 546 20.69 0.86 -27.18
CA CYS A 546 19.52 1.01 -26.30
C CYS A 546 19.45 -0.07 -25.19
N ARG A 547 18.92 0.29 -24.01
CA ARG A 547 18.64 -0.63 -22.89
C ARG A 547 17.18 -0.51 -22.39
N PRO A 548 16.64 -1.53 -21.67
CA PRO A 548 15.21 -1.59 -21.35
C PRO A 548 14.65 -0.45 -20.49
N TRP A 549 13.35 -0.19 -20.68
CA TRP A 549 12.65 1.03 -20.25
C TRP A 549 12.07 0.98 -18.82
N THR A 550 12.19 2.10 -18.10
CA THR A 550 11.32 2.46 -16.96
C THR A 550 10.90 3.92 -17.06
N ALA A 551 9.75 4.28 -16.48
CA ALA A 551 8.97 5.48 -16.82
C ALA A 551 9.56 6.87 -16.46
N TRP A 552 10.86 6.98 -16.16
CA TRP A 552 11.52 8.22 -15.70
C TRP A 552 12.92 8.46 -16.28
N ARG A 553 13.23 7.87 -17.45
CA ARG A 553 14.42 8.21 -18.25
C ARG A 553 14.00 8.55 -19.67
N ASN A 554 14.39 9.73 -20.14
CA ASN A 554 14.38 10.07 -21.57
C ASN A 554 15.60 9.45 -22.27
N HIS A 555 15.64 9.50 -23.60
CA HIS A 555 16.76 8.98 -24.38
C HIS A 555 18.06 9.77 -24.12
N GLN A 556 19.14 9.04 -23.87
CA GLN A 556 20.50 9.48 -24.18
C GLN A 556 21.06 8.48 -25.19
N CYS A 557 21.33 8.96 -26.40
CA CYS A 557 22.23 8.28 -27.32
C CYS A 557 23.63 8.78 -26.99
N GLU A 558 24.54 7.90 -26.54
CA GLU A 558 25.97 8.25 -26.54
C GLU A 558 26.40 8.38 -28.00
N PRO A 559 26.96 9.54 -28.43
CA PRO A 559 27.68 9.59 -29.69
C PRO A 559 28.89 8.67 -29.56
N SER A 560 29.14 7.85 -30.58
CA SER A 560 30.46 7.23 -30.72
C SER A 560 31.50 8.35 -30.78
N LEU A 561 32.45 8.38 -29.84
CA LEU A 561 33.62 9.24 -29.94
C LEU A 561 34.42 8.81 -31.17
N SER A 562 34.19 9.49 -32.29
CA SER A 562 35.08 9.44 -33.44
C SER A 562 36.43 10.00 -33.01
N THR A 563 37.42 9.12 -32.89
CA THR A 563 38.82 9.53 -32.81
C THR A 563 39.14 10.29 -34.09
N THR A 564 39.27 11.60 -33.98
CA THR A 564 39.75 12.47 -35.05
C THR A 564 41.22 12.17 -35.26
N ASP A 565 41.50 11.34 -36.24
CA ASP A 565 42.84 11.02 -36.72
C ASP A 565 43.39 12.21 -37.52
N ASP A 566 43.82 13.25 -36.80
CA ASP A 566 44.54 14.40 -37.37
C ASP A 566 45.96 13.96 -37.77
N GLY A 567 46.03 13.17 -38.84
CA GLY A 567 47.27 12.71 -39.44
C GLY A 567 48.07 13.87 -40.00
N ARG A 568 49.00 14.41 -39.19
CA ARG A 568 50.04 15.33 -39.66
C ARG A 568 51.41 14.70 -39.51
N SER A 569 51.99 14.34 -40.65
CA SER A 569 53.40 14.01 -40.76
C SER A 569 54.27 15.17 -40.29
N ASP A 570 55.36 14.86 -39.60
CA ASP A 570 56.69 15.33 -40.00
C ASP A 570 57.75 14.34 -39.50
N HIS A 571 58.76 14.08 -40.32
CA HIS A 571 60.04 13.57 -39.84
C HIS A 571 60.79 14.75 -39.21
N ASP A 572 61.44 14.55 -38.06
CA ASP A 572 62.90 14.54 -38.06
C ASP A 572 63.51 14.01 -36.76
N SER A 573 64.75 13.55 -36.86
CA SER A 573 65.56 13.03 -35.75
C SER A 573 66.38 14.13 -35.08
N HIS A 574 66.61 14.04 -33.77
CA HIS A 574 67.95 14.10 -33.14
C HIS A 574 67.86 13.88 -31.61
N ASP A 575 68.77 13.04 -31.07
CA ASP A 575 69.59 13.22 -29.86
C ASP A 575 69.00 13.80 -28.54
N LEU A 576 69.34 13.30 -27.33
CA LEU A 576 70.42 12.39 -26.90
C LEU A 576 70.16 11.81 -25.48
N ALA A 577 70.86 10.72 -25.15
CA ALA A 577 71.24 10.24 -23.80
C ALA A 577 70.16 9.80 -22.76
N ASP A 578 70.01 8.47 -22.64
CA ASP A 578 69.96 7.76 -21.35
C ASP A 578 71.42 7.51 -20.88
N PRO A 579 71.75 7.45 -19.58
CA PRO A 579 71.80 6.14 -18.90
C PRO A 579 71.42 6.13 -17.39
N GLY A 580 70.73 5.08 -16.95
CA GLY A 580 71.08 4.43 -15.65
C GLY A 580 69.99 3.83 -14.77
N ASP A 581 69.47 2.64 -15.12
CA ASP A 581 69.10 1.61 -14.12
C ASP A 581 70.40 0.93 -13.61
N PRO A 582 70.49 0.46 -12.35
CA PRO A 582 70.09 -0.93 -12.09
C PRO A 582 69.47 -1.22 -10.71
N GLY A 583 68.25 -1.74 -10.71
CA GLY A 583 68.00 -3.08 -10.17
C GLY A 583 67.29 -3.24 -8.82
N GLY A 584 66.32 -4.18 -8.81
CA GLY A 584 65.94 -4.94 -7.61
C GLY A 584 66.99 -6.03 -7.27
N PRO A 585 66.75 -6.92 -6.27
CA PRO A 585 65.50 -7.69 -6.15
C PRO A 585 65.07 -7.98 -4.69
N GLY A 586 64.08 -8.88 -4.51
CA GLY A 586 64.03 -9.77 -3.34
C GLY A 586 62.69 -9.90 -2.60
N ASN A 587 62.01 -11.03 -2.78
CA ASN A 587 60.95 -11.48 -1.86
C ASN A 587 61.58 -12.19 -0.65
N ALA A 588 61.17 -11.84 0.57
CA ALA A 588 61.40 -12.66 1.77
C ALA A 588 60.26 -12.50 2.80
N ARG A 589 59.91 -13.60 3.48
CA ARG A 589 58.93 -13.61 4.58
C ARG A 589 59.68 -13.68 5.92
N TYR A 590 59.22 -12.96 6.94
CA TYR A 590 58.89 -13.63 8.23
C TYR A 590 57.97 -12.77 9.12
N SER A 591 57.41 -13.40 10.14
CA SER A 591 56.53 -12.80 11.14
C SER A 591 57.28 -12.28 12.38
N GLY A 592 56.73 -11.26 13.02
CA GLY A 592 57.20 -10.74 14.32
C GLY A 592 56.02 -10.23 15.15
N ALA A 593 55.99 -10.52 16.45
CA ALA A 593 54.88 -10.21 17.35
C ALA A 593 55.16 -8.96 18.20
N GLY A 594 54.11 -8.37 18.79
CA GLY A 594 54.27 -7.37 19.85
C GLY A 594 53.01 -6.54 20.13
N ARG A 595 52.50 -6.61 21.37
CA ARG A 595 51.57 -5.62 21.93
C ARG A 595 52.34 -4.70 22.88
N GLY A 596 51.90 -3.45 23.03
CA GLY A 596 52.38 -2.57 24.11
C GLY A 596 51.65 -1.23 24.14
N GLY A 597 50.64 -1.09 25.02
CA GLY A 597 49.88 0.14 25.20
C GLY A 597 49.38 0.28 26.64
N HIS A 598 49.95 1.25 27.35
CA HIS A 598 49.77 1.67 28.73
C HIS A 598 50.13 3.17 28.75
N ASP A 599 49.71 4.06 29.64
CA ASP A 599 48.62 4.16 30.63
C ASP A 599 48.65 5.64 31.14
N GLY A 600 47.74 6.10 32.01
CA GLY A 600 48.15 7.20 32.95
C GLY A 600 47.31 8.47 33.19
N ARG A 601 46.07 8.34 33.72
CA ARG A 601 45.49 9.26 34.76
C ARG A 601 45.29 10.76 34.39
N PRO A 602 44.87 11.69 35.31
CA PRO A 602 44.35 11.55 36.69
C PRO A 602 42.95 12.19 36.98
N THR A 603 42.59 12.11 38.26
CA THR A 603 41.35 12.37 39.05
C THR A 603 40.88 13.83 39.29
N ARG A 604 39.56 13.97 39.61
CA ARG A 604 38.85 14.68 40.75
C ARG A 604 39.60 15.70 41.64
N PRO A 605 38.93 16.68 42.33
CA PRO A 605 37.59 16.67 42.99
C PRO A 605 36.69 17.86 42.51
N GLY A 606 35.69 18.51 43.15
CA GLY A 606 35.02 18.58 44.48
C GLY A 606 34.41 20.00 44.67
N THR A 607 33.55 20.40 45.64
CA THR A 607 32.63 19.70 46.58
C THR A 607 31.78 20.76 47.37
N ARG A 608 30.51 20.47 47.72
CA ARG A 608 29.58 21.24 48.63
C ARG A 608 29.03 22.60 48.12
N ASP A 609 27.98 23.25 48.65
CA ASP A 609 26.61 22.97 49.20
C ASP A 609 25.84 24.38 49.13
N ASP A 610 24.69 24.81 49.67
CA ASP A 610 23.57 24.34 50.55
C ASP A 610 22.31 25.31 50.44
N THR A 611 21.26 25.10 51.24
CA THR A 611 20.22 26.06 51.78
C THR A 611 19.00 26.61 50.98
N SER A 612 17.82 26.04 51.30
CA SER A 612 16.54 26.67 51.78
C SER A 612 15.70 27.74 51.01
N GLY A 613 14.36 27.62 51.14
CA GLY A 613 13.35 28.71 51.05
C GLY A 613 12.33 28.56 49.90
N SER A 614 11.09 28.05 50.06
CA SER A 614 9.91 28.44 50.87
C SER A 614 9.16 29.71 50.39
N GLY A 615 7.92 29.56 49.90
CA GLY A 615 7.02 30.68 49.58
C GLY A 615 5.65 30.24 49.07
N SER A 616 4.57 30.61 49.77
CA SER A 616 3.18 30.19 49.48
C SER A 616 2.20 31.35 49.63
N SER A 617 1.21 31.47 48.74
CA SER A 617 0.02 32.31 48.95
C SER A 617 -1.19 31.81 48.13
N SER A 618 -2.39 32.27 48.50
CA SER A 618 -3.68 31.67 48.12
C SER A 618 -4.83 32.69 47.99
N GLY A 619 -5.88 32.34 47.25
CA GLY A 619 -7.10 33.12 47.02
C GLY A 619 -7.66 32.80 45.62
N MET A 620 -8.82 32.17 45.36
CA MET A 620 -10.19 32.14 45.93
C MET A 620 -11.08 33.36 45.62
N HIS A 621 -12.32 33.00 45.22
CA HIS A 621 -13.51 33.77 44.81
C HIS A 621 -13.81 33.74 43.30
N SER A 622 -14.85 33.10 42.75
CA SER A 622 -16.27 32.84 43.13
C SER A 622 -17.24 33.96 42.69
N GLY A 623 -18.10 33.67 41.70
CA GLY A 623 -19.19 34.56 41.27
C GLY A 623 -20.07 33.91 40.18
N SER A 624 -21.38 34.00 40.34
CA SER A 624 -22.40 33.39 39.47
C SER A 624 -23.37 34.45 38.92
N GLY A 625 -23.96 34.24 37.74
CA GLY A 625 -25.01 35.13 37.22
C GLY A 625 -25.80 34.53 36.05
N THR A 626 -27.12 34.76 36.04
CA THR A 626 -28.10 34.28 35.05
C THR A 626 -29.09 35.38 34.70
N HIS A 627 -29.50 35.51 33.42
CA HIS A 627 -30.77 36.06 32.88
C HIS A 627 -30.63 36.01 31.33
N SER A 628 -31.56 35.67 30.43
CA SER A 628 -33.05 35.66 30.32
C SER A 628 -33.67 36.94 29.74
N GLY A 629 -34.19 36.89 28.50
CA GLY A 629 -34.91 38.01 27.85
C GLY A 629 -35.49 37.69 26.46
N SER A 630 -36.64 38.32 26.14
CA SER A 630 -37.46 38.27 24.91
C SER A 630 -36.83 38.94 23.66
N GLY A 631 -37.37 38.86 22.42
CA GLY A 631 -38.52 38.07 21.93
C GLY A 631 -39.54 38.85 21.04
N SER A 632 -39.29 38.99 19.73
CA SER A 632 -40.22 39.39 18.63
C SER A 632 -39.45 39.37 17.28
N GLY A 633 -40.02 39.36 16.07
CA GLY A 633 -41.39 39.16 15.56
C GLY A 633 -41.48 39.52 14.04
N PHE A 634 -42.15 38.70 13.21
CA PHE A 634 -42.34 38.84 11.74
C PHE A 634 -41.05 38.75 10.85
N GLY A 635 -41.07 38.31 9.57
CA GLY A 635 -42.13 37.59 8.84
C GLY A 635 -42.11 37.72 7.31
N SER A 636 -41.37 36.88 6.57
CA SER A 636 -41.51 36.69 5.09
C SER A 636 -40.80 35.41 4.58
N GLY A 637 -41.00 35.05 3.30
CA GLY A 637 -40.76 33.71 2.73
C GLY A 637 -39.32 33.32 2.31
N PRO A 638 -39.12 32.09 1.79
CA PRO A 638 -37.80 31.45 1.74
C PRO A 638 -36.99 31.69 0.45
N VAL A 639 -35.67 31.82 0.63
CA VAL A 639 -34.64 31.69 -0.43
C VAL A 639 -33.53 30.76 0.12
N PRO A 640 -33.05 29.75 -0.62
CA PRO A 640 -32.11 28.76 -0.09
C PRO A 640 -30.71 29.34 0.12
N ARG A 641 -30.31 29.54 1.38
CA ARG A 641 -28.95 29.98 1.74
C ARG A 641 -28.00 28.78 1.83
N ALA A 642 -26.86 28.87 1.15
CA ALA A 642 -25.80 27.87 1.26
C ALA A 642 -25.22 27.82 2.69
N GLY A 643 -25.14 26.61 3.27
CA GLY A 643 -24.71 26.41 4.65
C GLY A 643 -23.19 26.44 4.80
N SER A 644 -22.63 27.55 5.26
CA SER A 644 -21.28 27.57 5.82
C SER A 644 -21.28 26.83 7.18
N SER A 645 -20.37 25.87 7.34
CA SER A 645 -20.18 25.16 8.62
C SER A 645 -18.70 25.18 9.03
N SER A 646 -18.35 26.17 9.85
CA SER A 646 -17.03 26.29 10.46
C SER A 646 -16.84 25.23 11.54
N ARG A 647 -16.12 24.14 11.22
CA ARG A 647 -15.55 23.25 12.23
C ARG A 647 -14.13 23.69 12.56
N ALA A 648 -13.90 24.08 13.81
CA ALA A 648 -12.55 24.32 14.33
C ALA A 648 -11.73 23.02 14.23
N GLY A 649 -10.57 23.09 13.57
CA GLY A 649 -9.72 21.94 13.33
C GLY A 649 -8.78 21.63 14.50
N GLY A 650 -8.73 20.37 14.92
CA GLY A 650 -7.56 19.82 15.61
C GLY A 650 -6.42 19.56 14.60
N PRO A 651 -5.15 19.48 15.04
CA PRO A 651 -4.00 19.48 14.13
C PRO A 651 -3.92 18.23 13.23
N GLU A 652 -3.86 18.43 11.91
CA GLU A 652 -3.78 17.37 10.88
C GLU A 652 -2.39 16.70 10.74
N THR A 653 -1.44 17.06 11.60
CA THR A 653 0.02 16.88 11.39
C THR A 653 0.52 15.43 11.37
N SER A 654 -0.30 14.42 11.67
CA SER A 654 0.13 13.02 11.79
C SER A 654 -0.11 12.14 10.55
N ARG A 655 -0.88 12.58 9.55
CA ARG A 655 -1.19 11.75 8.37
C ARG A 655 -0.11 11.81 7.29
N THR A 656 0.39 12.99 6.96
CA THR A 656 1.23 13.27 5.80
C THR A 656 2.60 12.58 5.84
N GLY A 657 3.24 12.53 7.01
CA GLY A 657 4.57 11.91 7.16
C GLY A 657 4.62 10.44 6.75
N THR A 658 3.54 9.68 7.01
CA THR A 658 3.47 8.24 6.68
C THR A 658 3.48 7.94 5.19
N ASP A 659 2.95 8.84 4.36
CA ASP A 659 2.89 8.65 2.91
C ASP A 659 4.21 9.07 2.24
N LEU A 660 4.87 10.11 2.76
CA LEU A 660 6.25 10.48 2.36
C LEU A 660 7.23 9.34 2.66
N VAL A 661 7.19 8.75 3.86
CA VAL A 661 8.05 7.61 4.23
C VAL A 661 7.77 6.39 3.34
N ARG A 662 6.51 6.15 2.93
CA ARG A 662 6.19 5.10 1.96
C ARG A 662 6.78 5.40 0.58
N GLY A 663 6.64 6.63 0.08
CA GLY A 663 7.22 7.07 -1.19
C GLY A 663 8.74 6.89 -1.21
N LEU A 664 9.43 7.36 -0.17
CA LEU A 664 10.88 7.21 -0.01
C LEU A 664 11.31 5.74 0.11
N SER A 665 10.52 4.90 0.80
CA SER A 665 10.76 3.46 0.88
C SER A 665 10.60 2.74 -0.47
N THR A 666 9.67 3.19 -1.32
CA THR A 666 9.53 2.70 -2.70
C THR A 666 10.70 3.20 -3.56
N PHE A 667 11.07 4.47 -3.47
CA PHE A 667 12.24 5.02 -4.15
C PHE A 667 13.50 4.23 -3.83
N GLN A 668 13.84 4.04 -2.54
CA GLN A 668 15.06 3.34 -2.14
C GLN A 668 15.13 1.88 -2.61
N ARG A 669 13.99 1.18 -2.75
CA ARG A 669 13.94 -0.22 -3.18
C ARG A 669 13.83 -0.42 -4.69
N SER A 670 13.18 0.49 -5.41
CA SER A 670 12.79 0.27 -6.81
C SER A 670 13.34 1.32 -7.79
N THR A 671 13.57 2.55 -7.35
CA THR A 671 14.04 3.65 -8.21
C THR A 671 15.52 3.94 -8.00
N ALA A 672 15.97 4.04 -6.75
CA ALA A 672 17.35 4.35 -6.39
C ALA A 672 18.38 3.41 -7.05
N PRO A 673 18.18 2.08 -7.14
CA PRO A 673 19.12 1.21 -7.86
C PRO A 673 19.29 1.58 -9.34
N LEU A 674 18.24 2.11 -9.97
CA LEU A 674 18.21 2.47 -11.40
C LEU A 674 18.78 3.87 -11.67
N VAL A 675 18.66 4.80 -10.72
CA VAL A 675 19.14 6.19 -10.88
C VAL A 675 20.48 6.48 -10.17
N ARG A 676 20.99 5.57 -9.32
CA ARG A 676 22.20 5.80 -8.51
C ARG A 676 23.43 6.17 -9.34
N GLY A 677 23.63 5.55 -10.50
CA GLY A 677 24.73 5.89 -11.40
C GLY A 677 24.65 7.35 -11.88
N GLU A 678 23.47 7.80 -12.31
CA GLU A 678 23.25 9.16 -12.80
C GLU A 678 23.38 10.20 -11.70
N LEU A 679 22.75 9.95 -10.54
CA LEU A 679 22.84 10.87 -9.41
C LEU A 679 24.27 10.95 -8.86
N ALA A 680 25.04 9.85 -8.90
CA ALA A 680 26.46 9.86 -8.55
C ALA A 680 27.32 10.58 -9.62
N ARG A 681 26.90 10.57 -10.89
CA ARG A 681 27.54 11.33 -11.97
C ARG A 681 27.33 12.83 -11.78
N LEU A 682 26.08 13.26 -11.70
CA LEU A 682 25.68 14.66 -11.46
C LEU A 682 26.23 15.23 -10.14
N ALA A 683 26.39 14.40 -9.10
CA ALA A 683 27.00 14.81 -7.83
C ALA A 683 28.53 15.06 -7.90
N ARG A 684 29.21 14.62 -8.98
CA ARG A 684 30.64 14.92 -9.24
C ARG A 684 30.83 15.99 -10.31
N GLU A 685 30.04 15.91 -11.38
CA GLU A 685 30.20 16.71 -12.60
C GLU A 685 29.34 17.98 -12.62
N GLY A 686 28.43 18.12 -11.65
CA GLY A 686 27.46 19.20 -11.57
C GLY A 686 26.23 18.99 -12.45
N GLN A 687 25.29 19.94 -12.37
CA GLN A 687 24.16 20.04 -13.31
C GLN A 687 24.55 20.92 -14.51
N ARG A 688 24.05 20.58 -15.70
CA ARG A 688 24.19 21.41 -16.92
C ARG A 688 22.84 21.50 -17.65
N PRO A 689 21.80 22.07 -17.01
CA PRO A 689 20.48 22.13 -17.59
C PRO A 689 20.48 23.05 -18.80
N THR A 690 19.77 22.67 -19.86
CA THR A 690 19.70 23.50 -21.08
C THR A 690 18.67 24.63 -20.97
N GLN A 691 17.80 24.57 -19.95
CA GLN A 691 16.61 25.40 -19.81
C GLN A 691 16.26 25.67 -18.33
N LEU A 692 15.81 26.89 -18.04
CA LEU A 692 15.06 27.21 -16.83
C LEU A 692 13.55 27.05 -17.08
N PHE A 693 12.87 26.32 -16.21
CA PHE A 693 11.42 26.12 -16.23
C PHE A 693 10.77 26.74 -14.99
N LEU A 694 10.08 27.85 -15.16
CA LEU A 694 9.39 28.59 -14.10
C LEU A 694 7.90 28.27 -14.13
N THR A 695 7.36 27.70 -13.06
CA THR A 695 5.96 27.24 -13.01
C THR A 695 5.33 27.33 -11.63
N CYS A 696 4.07 26.92 -11.52
CA CYS A 696 3.30 26.96 -10.30
C CYS A 696 3.75 25.88 -9.28
N ALA A 697 3.60 26.17 -8.00
CA ALA A 697 3.76 25.23 -6.89
C ALA A 697 2.62 24.19 -6.78
N ASP A 698 1.62 24.24 -7.66
CA ASP A 698 0.49 23.30 -7.70
C ASP A 698 0.94 21.84 -7.81
N SER A 699 0.41 20.96 -6.94
CA SER A 699 0.84 19.56 -6.83
C SER A 699 0.54 18.71 -8.07
N ARG A 700 -0.30 19.19 -9.00
CA ARG A 700 -0.61 18.54 -10.28
C ARG A 700 0.44 18.82 -11.35
N LEU A 701 1.28 19.86 -11.17
CA LEU A 701 2.30 20.27 -12.14
C LEU A 701 3.61 19.55 -11.84
N VAL A 702 3.91 18.52 -12.65
CA VAL A 702 5.13 17.72 -12.58
C VAL A 702 5.95 18.01 -13.84
N THR A 703 6.89 18.94 -13.74
CA THR A 703 7.63 19.48 -14.91
C THR A 703 8.31 18.38 -15.73
N SER A 704 9.06 17.50 -15.08
CA SER A 704 9.72 16.33 -15.69
C SER A 704 8.78 15.32 -16.35
N MET A 705 7.47 15.34 -16.05
CA MET A 705 6.47 14.54 -16.77
C MET A 705 5.96 15.27 -18.02
N ILE A 706 5.81 16.60 -17.94
CA ILE A 706 5.30 17.44 -19.03
C ILE A 706 6.35 17.63 -20.14
N THR A 707 7.63 17.73 -19.76
CA THR A 707 8.76 17.88 -20.68
C THR A 707 9.54 16.58 -20.92
N SER A 708 9.13 15.47 -20.27
CA SER A 708 9.86 14.19 -20.21
C SER A 708 11.32 14.27 -19.67
N SER A 709 11.72 15.39 -19.06
CA SER A 709 13.10 15.68 -18.66
C SER A 709 13.59 14.80 -17.48
N GLY A 710 14.84 14.36 -17.56
CA GLY A 710 15.54 13.63 -16.52
C GLY A 710 16.21 14.52 -15.45
N PRO A 711 16.92 13.90 -14.48
CA PRO A 711 17.68 14.64 -13.48
C PRO A 711 18.80 15.47 -14.12
N GLY A 712 18.85 16.77 -13.82
CA GLY A 712 19.89 17.69 -14.32
C GLY A 712 19.59 18.36 -15.66
N ASP A 713 18.56 17.93 -16.40
CA ASP A 713 18.18 18.50 -17.71
C ASP A 713 17.53 19.89 -17.61
N LEU A 714 16.78 20.14 -16.53
CA LEU A 714 16.08 21.39 -16.25
C LEU A 714 16.52 22.00 -14.93
N PHE A 715 16.74 23.31 -14.92
CA PHE A 715 16.68 24.12 -13.71
C PHE A 715 15.21 24.52 -13.50
N VAL A 716 14.66 24.38 -12.28
CA VAL A 716 13.20 24.51 -12.08
C VAL A 716 12.89 25.44 -10.91
N VAL A 717 12.17 26.52 -11.20
CA VAL A 717 11.62 27.45 -10.19
C VAL A 717 10.13 27.18 -10.03
N ARG A 718 9.68 26.95 -8.79
CA ARG A 718 8.27 26.67 -8.47
C ARG A 718 7.76 27.61 -7.40
N ASN A 719 6.86 28.52 -7.76
CA ASN A 719 6.28 29.51 -6.85
C ASN A 719 4.75 29.61 -7.03
N ILE A 720 4.09 30.41 -6.21
CA ILE A 720 2.62 30.50 -6.24
C ILE A 720 2.19 31.33 -7.46
N GLY A 721 1.56 30.69 -8.45
CA GLY A 721 1.05 31.37 -9.64
C GLY A 721 2.09 31.72 -10.72
N ASN A 722 3.24 31.03 -10.73
CA ASN A 722 4.31 31.18 -11.73
C ASN A 722 4.76 32.65 -11.96
N LEU A 723 4.77 33.45 -10.89
CA LEU A 723 5.03 34.89 -10.91
C LEU A 723 6.54 35.18 -10.93
N VAL A 724 6.90 36.30 -11.57
CA VAL A 724 8.24 36.88 -11.63
C VAL A 724 8.11 38.31 -11.09
N PRO A 725 8.72 38.65 -9.94
CA PRO A 725 8.81 40.04 -9.50
C PRO A 725 9.50 40.91 -10.56
N PRO A 726 9.05 42.15 -10.82
CA PRO A 726 9.86 43.16 -11.47
C PRO A 726 11.10 43.48 -10.63
N PRO A 727 12.27 43.76 -11.25
CA PRO A 727 13.49 44.09 -10.50
C PRO A 727 13.30 45.29 -9.57
N GLY A 728 13.70 45.15 -8.31
CA GLY A 728 13.51 46.14 -7.26
C GLY A 728 12.14 46.10 -6.56
N GLU A 729 11.19 45.29 -7.02
CA GLU A 729 9.94 45.03 -6.29
C GLU A 729 10.02 43.80 -5.36
N GLU A 730 11.13 43.07 -5.33
CA GLU A 730 11.41 41.99 -4.37
C GLU A 730 11.35 42.53 -2.93
N SER A 731 10.22 42.34 -2.24
CA SER A 731 10.05 42.87 -0.88
C SER A 731 10.57 41.88 0.17
N GLY A 732 11.88 41.61 0.09
CA GLY A 732 12.57 40.62 0.91
C GLY A 732 12.31 39.17 0.48
N ASP A 733 12.20 38.94 -0.83
CA ASP A 733 12.13 37.60 -1.43
C ASP A 733 12.81 37.60 -2.80
N ASP A 734 14.15 37.64 -2.76
CA ASP A 734 15.02 37.72 -3.94
C ASP A 734 15.17 36.36 -4.65
N SER A 735 14.45 35.34 -4.18
CA SER A 735 14.59 33.93 -4.59
C SER A 735 14.39 33.70 -6.09
N VAL A 736 13.50 34.47 -6.73
CA VAL A 736 13.30 34.39 -8.19
C VAL A 736 14.39 35.16 -8.96
N ALA A 737 14.80 36.34 -8.50
CA ALA A 737 15.86 37.12 -9.13
C ALA A 737 17.20 36.37 -9.08
N ALA A 738 17.60 35.88 -7.90
CA ALA A 738 18.80 35.07 -7.71
C ALA A 738 18.76 33.76 -8.52
N ALA A 739 17.59 33.13 -8.68
CA ALA A 739 17.45 31.96 -9.54
C ALA A 739 17.54 32.29 -11.04
N LEU A 740 17.14 33.50 -11.46
CA LEU A 740 17.29 33.97 -12.85
C LEU A 740 18.75 34.29 -13.16
N GLU A 741 19.42 35.04 -12.29
CA GLU A 741 20.85 35.35 -12.38
C GLU A 741 21.69 34.06 -12.41
N TYR A 742 21.45 33.14 -11.47
CA TYR A 742 22.15 31.85 -11.44
C TYR A 742 21.88 30.99 -12.68
N ALA A 743 20.65 30.98 -13.21
CA ALA A 743 20.32 30.23 -14.42
C ALA A 743 21.04 30.78 -15.66
N VAL A 744 21.09 32.10 -15.82
CA VAL A 744 21.63 32.75 -17.02
C VAL A 744 23.16 32.89 -16.95
N GLU A 745 23.71 33.28 -15.80
CA GLU A 745 25.12 33.67 -15.67
C GLU A 745 26.02 32.55 -15.12
N VAL A 746 25.48 31.61 -14.34
CA VAL A 746 26.26 30.48 -13.78
C VAL A 746 25.96 29.16 -14.50
N LEU A 747 24.70 28.88 -14.83
CA LEU A 747 24.31 27.65 -15.55
C LEU A 747 24.27 27.80 -17.08
N ALA A 748 24.29 29.04 -17.59
CA ALA A 748 24.22 29.36 -19.03
C ALA A 748 23.06 28.65 -19.77
N VAL A 749 21.85 28.66 -19.19
CA VAL A 749 20.66 28.09 -19.85
C VAL A 749 20.38 28.81 -21.17
N ARG A 750 19.93 28.08 -22.19
CA ARG A 750 19.64 28.60 -23.54
C ARG A 750 18.18 29.02 -23.72
N SER A 751 17.31 28.65 -22.78
CA SER A 751 15.90 29.03 -22.77
C SER A 751 15.36 29.25 -21.35
N ILE A 752 14.36 30.12 -21.22
CA ILE A 752 13.49 30.25 -20.04
C ILE A 752 12.05 30.00 -20.49
N THR A 753 11.36 29.06 -19.84
CA THR A 753 9.93 28.82 -20.05
C THR A 753 9.12 29.26 -18.85
N VAL A 754 8.09 30.09 -19.06
CA VAL A 754 7.05 30.37 -18.07
C VAL A 754 5.86 29.46 -18.35
N CYS A 755 5.53 28.59 -17.40
CA CYS A 755 4.42 27.63 -17.53
C CYS A 755 3.27 27.95 -16.56
N GLY A 756 2.17 28.46 -17.13
CA GLY A 756 0.86 28.55 -16.49
C GLY A 756 0.02 27.28 -16.71
N HIS A 757 -1.10 27.14 -16.00
CA HIS A 757 -1.92 25.93 -16.06
C HIS A 757 -3.39 26.15 -15.72
N SER A 758 -4.26 25.22 -16.17
CA SER A 758 -5.69 25.32 -15.90
C SER A 758 -6.05 25.10 -14.43
N GLY A 759 -7.08 25.82 -13.96
CA GLY A 759 -7.53 25.80 -12.56
C GLY A 759 -6.44 26.20 -11.57
N CYS A 760 -5.69 27.26 -11.85
CA CYS A 760 -4.64 27.77 -10.96
C CYS A 760 -5.23 28.53 -9.77
N GLY A 761 -5.07 27.97 -8.56
CA GLY A 761 -5.57 28.58 -7.32
C GLY A 761 -5.01 29.97 -7.01
N ALA A 762 -3.82 30.30 -7.53
CA ALA A 762 -3.24 31.63 -7.40
C ALA A 762 -3.97 32.70 -8.24
N MET A 763 -4.44 32.33 -9.45
CA MET A 763 -5.23 33.22 -10.30
C MET A 763 -6.67 33.34 -9.77
N GLN A 764 -7.23 32.26 -9.23
CA GLN A 764 -8.51 32.30 -8.50
C GLN A 764 -8.44 33.25 -7.29
N ALA A 765 -7.35 33.18 -6.50
CA ALA A 765 -7.12 34.08 -5.36
C ALA A 765 -6.80 35.54 -5.75
N LEU A 766 -6.54 35.83 -7.04
CA LEU A 766 -6.44 37.19 -7.59
C LEU A 766 -7.78 37.74 -8.07
N LEU A 767 -8.72 36.87 -8.45
CA LEU A 767 -10.06 37.25 -8.89
C LEU A 767 -11.03 37.51 -7.72
N ASP A 768 -10.83 36.84 -6.57
CA ASP A 768 -11.67 36.93 -5.39
C ASP A 768 -11.47 38.24 -4.58
N PRO A 769 -12.48 39.13 -4.46
CA PRO A 769 -12.36 40.42 -3.77
C PRO A 769 -12.39 40.26 -2.24
N GLN A 770 -11.23 39.91 -1.66
CA GLN A 770 -11.03 39.76 -0.23
C GLN A 770 -10.80 41.10 0.49
N PRO A 771 -11.39 41.33 1.69
CA PRO A 771 -11.48 42.66 2.32
C PRO A 771 -10.12 43.30 2.63
N ASP A 772 -10.08 44.64 2.59
CA ASP A 772 -8.85 45.42 2.74
C ASP A 772 -8.18 45.33 4.12
N GLY A 773 -6.89 45.70 4.15
CA GLY A 773 -6.08 45.83 5.38
C GLY A 773 -5.19 44.62 5.73
N VAL A 774 -5.57 43.39 5.38
CA VAL A 774 -4.83 42.18 5.82
C VAL A 774 -3.58 41.88 4.97
N ARG A 775 -2.42 42.45 5.33
CA ARG A 775 -1.13 42.32 4.61
C ARG A 775 -0.43 40.95 4.80
N THR A 776 -1.09 39.84 4.45
CA THR A 776 -0.47 38.48 4.50
C THR A 776 0.72 38.36 3.55
N PRO A 777 1.68 37.44 3.79
CA PRO A 777 2.75 37.14 2.83
C PRO A 777 2.20 36.74 1.46
N LEU A 778 1.11 35.97 1.41
CA LEU A 778 0.44 35.58 0.17
C LEU A 778 -0.10 36.79 -0.61
N ARG A 779 -0.73 37.78 0.04
CA ARG A 779 -1.16 39.02 -0.66
C ARG A 779 0.04 39.85 -1.15
N ARG A 780 1.15 39.88 -0.39
CA ARG A 780 2.39 40.53 -0.86
C ARG A 780 2.98 39.83 -2.08
N TRP A 781 2.96 38.50 -2.13
CA TRP A 781 3.41 37.73 -3.30
C TRP A 781 2.50 37.94 -4.51
N LEU A 782 1.18 37.75 -4.34
CA LEU A 782 0.20 37.83 -5.44
C LEU A 782 0.12 39.21 -6.10
N ARG A 783 0.60 40.29 -5.48
CA ARG A 783 0.64 41.63 -6.11
C ARG A 783 1.32 41.62 -7.49
N HIS A 784 2.31 40.74 -7.70
CA HIS A 784 3.06 40.64 -8.96
C HIS A 784 2.22 40.04 -10.10
N GLY A 785 1.01 39.54 -9.81
CA GLY A 785 -0.03 39.19 -10.77
C GLY A 785 -1.14 40.25 -10.94
N LEU A 786 -1.09 41.38 -10.23
CA LEU A 786 -2.04 42.49 -10.44
C LEU A 786 -1.90 43.15 -11.82
N PRO A 787 -0.71 43.27 -12.44
CA PRO A 787 -0.62 43.70 -13.84
C PRO A 787 -1.34 42.73 -14.79
N SER A 788 -1.25 41.42 -14.55
CA SER A 788 -2.01 40.39 -15.28
C SER A 788 -3.52 40.55 -15.10
N LEU A 789 -3.98 40.81 -13.87
CA LEU A 789 -5.39 41.05 -13.57
C LEU A 789 -5.91 42.34 -14.23
N LYS A 790 -5.11 43.40 -14.22
CA LYS A 790 -5.41 44.66 -14.91
C LYS A 790 -5.51 44.45 -16.43
N ARG A 791 -4.58 43.69 -17.03
CA ARG A 791 -4.59 43.34 -18.46
C ARG A 791 -5.88 42.64 -18.90
N VAL A 792 -6.46 41.77 -18.07
CA VAL A 792 -7.76 41.14 -18.34
C VAL A 792 -8.93 42.12 -18.12
N ARG A 793 -8.90 42.94 -17.08
CA ARG A 793 -9.99 43.89 -16.76
C ARG A 793 -10.10 45.07 -17.72
N ASP A 794 -8.98 45.59 -18.22
CA ASP A 794 -8.94 46.80 -19.03
C ASP A 794 -9.32 46.55 -20.51
N GLY A 795 -9.42 45.28 -20.94
CA GLY A 795 -9.94 44.86 -22.25
C GLY A 795 -9.15 45.27 -23.51
N GLY A 796 -8.14 46.13 -23.38
CA GLY A 796 -7.44 46.78 -24.49
C GLY A 796 -6.13 46.13 -24.97
N GLY A 797 -5.89 44.84 -24.66
CA GLY A 797 -4.68 44.12 -25.10
C GLY A 797 -4.90 43.25 -26.35
N PRO A 798 -3.86 42.93 -27.13
CA PRO A 798 -3.95 41.90 -28.17
C PRO A 798 -4.34 40.57 -27.52
N TRP A 799 -5.37 39.92 -28.07
CA TRP A 799 -6.08 38.83 -27.39
C TRP A 799 -5.17 37.61 -27.23
N VAL A 800 -5.00 37.14 -26.00
CA VAL A 800 -4.22 35.93 -25.70
C VAL A 800 -5.11 34.71 -25.90
N ARG A 801 -5.14 34.20 -27.14
CA ARG A 801 -6.10 33.17 -27.57
C ARG A 801 -5.53 31.76 -27.41
N LEU A 802 -6.38 30.79 -27.13
CA LEU A 802 -6.05 29.37 -27.14
C LEU A 802 -6.46 28.76 -28.48
N ALA A 803 -5.61 27.94 -29.11
CA ALA A 803 -5.93 27.39 -30.42
C ALA A 803 -7.10 26.38 -30.36
N GLY A 804 -8.10 26.63 -31.18
CA GLY A 804 -9.29 25.77 -31.34
C GLY A 804 -10.40 25.95 -30.30
N ARG A 805 -10.24 26.80 -29.26
CA ARG A 805 -11.34 27.15 -28.34
C ARG A 805 -11.14 28.50 -27.63
N THR A 806 -12.22 29.09 -27.13
CA THR A 806 -12.13 30.18 -26.14
C THR A 806 -11.61 29.64 -24.80
N PRO A 807 -11.10 30.51 -23.91
CA PRO A 807 -11.01 30.21 -22.49
C PRO A 807 -12.37 29.74 -21.94
N ALA A 808 -12.34 28.83 -20.96
CA ALA A 808 -13.53 28.27 -20.32
C ALA A 808 -14.07 29.17 -19.20
N ASP A 809 -13.19 29.92 -18.53
CA ASP A 809 -13.52 30.90 -17.50
C ASP A 809 -12.46 32.01 -17.43
N THR A 810 -12.75 33.08 -16.67
CA THR A 810 -11.85 34.23 -16.46
C THR A 810 -10.58 33.86 -15.69
N ALA A 811 -10.53 32.71 -14.98
CA ALA A 811 -9.32 32.25 -14.32
C ALA A 811 -8.35 31.58 -15.32
N GLU A 812 -8.85 30.83 -16.31
CA GLU A 812 -8.06 30.36 -17.45
C GLU A 812 -7.55 31.53 -18.30
N GLU A 813 -8.41 32.51 -18.61
CA GLU A 813 -8.01 33.75 -19.30
C GLU A 813 -6.90 34.49 -18.54
N LEU A 814 -7.05 34.65 -17.22
CA LEU A 814 -6.02 35.23 -16.36
C LEU A 814 -4.74 34.39 -16.29
N CYS A 815 -4.82 33.05 -16.37
CA CYS A 815 -3.62 32.21 -16.48
C CYS A 815 -2.84 32.49 -17.77
N LEU A 816 -3.52 32.61 -18.90
CA LEU A 816 -2.92 32.89 -20.21
C LEU A 816 -2.30 34.30 -20.23
N ALA A 817 -3.06 35.32 -19.80
CA ALA A 817 -2.58 36.70 -19.70
C ALA A 817 -1.41 36.84 -18.70
N ASN A 818 -1.41 36.05 -17.62
CA ASN A 818 -0.32 36.02 -16.65
C ASN A 818 0.98 35.46 -17.26
N VAL A 819 0.96 34.36 -18.01
CA VAL A 819 2.19 33.84 -18.68
C VAL A 819 2.82 34.94 -19.55
N VAL A 820 2.01 35.66 -20.31
CA VAL A 820 2.46 36.79 -21.14
C VAL A 820 3.05 37.93 -20.30
N GLN A 821 2.42 38.30 -19.18
CA GLN A 821 2.93 39.33 -18.26
C GLN A 821 4.27 38.95 -17.62
N GLN A 822 4.43 37.72 -17.16
CA GLN A 822 5.67 37.30 -16.50
C GLN A 822 6.82 37.15 -17.51
N LEU A 823 6.54 36.84 -18.79
CA LEU A 823 7.53 36.94 -19.88
C LEU A 823 7.98 38.38 -20.17
N GLU A 824 7.19 39.39 -19.82
CA GLU A 824 7.59 40.79 -19.91
C GLU A 824 8.40 41.22 -18.68
N HIS A 825 8.03 40.77 -17.48
CA HIS A 825 8.86 40.95 -16.28
C HIS A 825 10.24 40.31 -16.43
N LEU A 826 10.34 39.11 -17.02
CA LEU A 826 11.62 38.46 -17.34
C LEU A 826 12.53 39.34 -18.20
N ARG A 827 11.99 40.07 -19.17
CA ARG A 827 12.78 40.97 -20.05
C ARG A 827 13.32 42.21 -19.32
N ALA A 828 12.84 42.53 -18.11
CA ALA A 828 13.34 43.63 -17.30
C ALA A 828 14.57 43.25 -16.44
N HIS A 829 14.77 41.97 -16.12
CA HIS A 829 15.93 41.50 -15.35
C HIS A 829 17.22 41.62 -16.17
N GLU A 830 18.26 42.24 -15.62
CA GLU A 830 19.47 42.60 -16.38
C GLU A 830 20.16 41.38 -17.02
N ALA A 831 20.36 40.31 -16.24
CA ALA A 831 20.91 39.04 -16.72
C ALA A 831 20.20 38.54 -18.00
N VAL A 832 18.88 38.48 -17.94
CA VAL A 832 17.99 38.01 -19.02
C VAL A 832 18.03 38.98 -20.20
N ALA A 833 17.97 40.29 -19.96
CA ALA A 833 18.02 41.32 -20.99
C ALA A 833 19.35 41.32 -21.77
N ARG A 834 20.48 41.15 -21.07
CA ARG A 834 21.82 41.03 -21.68
C ARG A 834 21.92 39.77 -22.53
N ALA A 835 21.51 38.61 -22.01
CA ALA A 835 21.58 37.34 -22.71
C ALA A 835 20.64 37.27 -23.94
N LEU A 836 19.45 37.87 -23.86
CA LEU A 836 18.53 38.04 -25.00
C LEU A 836 19.14 38.94 -26.08
N LYS A 837 19.73 40.09 -25.70
CA LYS A 837 20.38 41.00 -26.66
C LYS A 837 21.60 40.37 -27.33
N GLY A 838 22.29 39.46 -26.65
CA GLY A 838 23.38 38.64 -27.21
C GLY A 838 22.93 37.44 -28.05
N GLY A 839 21.63 37.15 -28.16
CA GLY A 839 21.12 35.97 -28.86
C GLY A 839 21.41 34.62 -28.18
N LEU A 840 21.89 34.65 -26.93
CA LEU A 840 22.29 33.44 -26.17
C LEU A 840 21.11 32.77 -25.45
N LEU A 841 19.98 33.47 -25.33
CA LEU A 841 18.81 33.09 -24.55
C LEU A 841 17.53 33.24 -25.37
N THR A 842 16.56 32.37 -25.12
CA THR A 842 15.20 32.46 -25.69
C THR A 842 14.15 32.44 -24.57
N LEU A 843 13.05 33.17 -24.73
CA LEU A 843 11.90 33.13 -23.81
C LEU A 843 10.73 32.38 -24.44
N GLN A 844 10.09 31.49 -23.68
CA GLN A 844 8.99 30.63 -24.15
C GLN A 844 7.79 30.72 -23.20
N GLY A 845 6.60 30.93 -23.75
CA GLY A 845 5.35 30.80 -23.00
C GLY A 845 4.77 29.40 -23.14
N LEU A 846 4.37 28.78 -22.03
CA LEU A 846 3.71 27.48 -22.02
C LEU A 846 2.41 27.55 -21.19
N TYR A 847 1.36 26.91 -21.69
CA TYR A 847 0.12 26.69 -20.94
C TYR A 847 -0.19 25.19 -20.91
N PHE A 848 -0.46 24.65 -19.71
CA PHE A 848 -0.78 23.24 -19.51
C PHE A 848 -2.21 23.04 -19.01
N HIS A 849 -3.07 22.45 -19.85
CA HIS A 849 -4.44 22.17 -19.49
C HIS A 849 -4.55 20.84 -18.71
N VAL A 850 -4.50 20.94 -17.39
CA VAL A 850 -4.40 19.79 -16.45
C VAL A 850 -5.52 18.76 -16.63
N GLY A 851 -6.73 19.21 -16.99
CA GLY A 851 -7.89 18.32 -17.21
C GLY A 851 -7.88 17.53 -18.52
N GLU A 852 -7.10 17.96 -19.51
CA GLU A 852 -6.94 17.28 -20.82
C GLU A 852 -5.55 16.67 -21.00
N ALA A 853 -4.61 16.94 -20.08
CA ALA A 853 -3.17 16.68 -20.22
C ALA A 853 -2.51 17.30 -21.47
N GLN A 854 -3.12 18.34 -22.05
CA GLN A 854 -2.65 19.02 -23.26
C GLN A 854 -1.71 20.19 -22.92
N ALA A 855 -0.56 20.25 -23.60
CA ALA A 855 0.36 21.37 -23.59
C ALA A 855 0.13 22.30 -24.79
N TYR A 856 0.27 23.61 -24.58
CA TYR A 856 0.17 24.64 -25.61
C TYR A 856 1.37 25.60 -25.49
N LEU A 857 2.03 25.92 -26.61
CA LEU A 857 3.14 26.89 -26.68
C LEU A 857 2.63 28.24 -27.20
N LEU A 858 3.15 29.32 -26.62
CA LEU A 858 2.88 30.69 -27.05
C LEU A 858 3.67 31.00 -28.33
N THR A 859 2.96 31.22 -29.43
CA THR A 859 3.50 31.75 -30.68
C THR A 859 3.09 33.22 -30.85
N GLU A 860 3.96 34.00 -31.49
CA GLU A 860 3.66 35.36 -31.94
C GLU A 860 3.55 35.35 -33.47
N ALA A 861 2.36 35.62 -34.00
CA ALA A 861 2.07 35.56 -35.44
C ALA A 861 1.20 36.75 -35.85
N GLY A 862 1.68 37.56 -36.81
CA GLY A 862 0.95 38.75 -37.30
C GLY A 862 0.71 39.85 -36.25
N GLY A 863 1.34 39.77 -35.08
CA GLY A 863 1.07 40.64 -33.93
C GLY A 863 0.07 40.07 -32.91
N GLU A 864 -0.61 38.97 -33.21
CA GLU A 864 -1.41 38.23 -32.22
C GLU A 864 -0.54 37.24 -31.42
N ARG A 865 -0.94 37.01 -30.16
CA ARG A 865 -0.30 36.10 -29.20
C ARG A 865 -1.20 34.89 -28.99
N VAL A 866 -0.84 33.74 -29.57
CA VAL A 866 -1.69 32.54 -29.58
C VAL A 866 -0.98 31.38 -28.89
N PHE A 867 -1.67 30.71 -27.99
CA PHE A 867 -1.24 29.44 -27.43
C PHE A 867 -1.74 28.30 -28.34
N ASP A 868 -0.89 27.82 -29.25
CA ASP A 868 -1.20 26.66 -30.11
C ASP A 868 -0.78 25.33 -29.46
N ARG A 869 -1.50 24.26 -29.78
CA ARG A 869 -1.25 22.91 -29.29
C ARG A 869 0.08 22.41 -29.83
N VAL A 870 0.93 21.89 -28.94
CA VAL A 870 2.11 21.12 -29.36
C VAL A 870 1.63 19.84 -30.06
N ARG A 871 2.03 19.66 -31.33
CA ARG A 871 1.72 18.49 -32.18
C ARG A 871 2.93 17.57 -32.26
N ALA A 872 2.71 16.35 -32.77
CA ALA A 872 3.82 15.41 -33.02
C ALA A 872 4.77 15.90 -34.13
N GLU A 873 4.26 16.74 -35.05
CA GLU A 873 4.99 17.32 -36.17
C GLU A 873 5.98 18.44 -35.74
N ASP A 874 5.74 19.10 -34.61
CA ASP A 874 6.58 20.20 -34.10
C ASP A 874 7.92 19.72 -33.51
N LEU A 875 8.12 18.41 -33.40
CA LEU A 875 9.32 17.77 -32.83
C LEU A 875 10.46 17.56 -33.86
N ALA A 876 10.29 18.06 -35.09
CA ALA A 876 11.20 17.85 -36.22
C ALA A 876 11.93 19.12 -36.71
N ARG A 877 12.21 20.06 -35.79
CA ARG A 877 12.94 21.32 -36.04
C ARG A 877 14.01 21.57 -34.98
#